data_AF-A0A316MTK7-F1
#
_entry.id   AF-A0A316MTK7-F1
#
_cell.length_a   1.000
_cell.length_b   1.000
_cell.length_c   1.000
_cell.angle_alpha   90.00
_cell.angle_beta   90.00
_cell.angle_gamma   90.00
#
_symmetry.space_group_name_H-M   'P 1'
#
loop_
_entity.id
_entity.type
_entity.pdbx_description
1 polymer ?
#
loop_
_entity_poly.entity_id
_entity_poly.type
_entity_poly.pdbx_seq_one_letter_code
_entity_poly.pdbx_strand_id
1 'polypeptide(L)'
;MKHFSYAILFGSVVMSLPAPVTGQIVINEIMQSNVDVLFADKEFPDSWVEIYNAGTEAVDLKGYKIGTSEKIKKAYEIPSSLVVPAKGHGLIYCDKTGEGQHTDFRLESTKAGSVYLFAPSGEVAAQLDFDKMPAPNVGYGRETDGGERWGYMVTPTPGAKNSGGVATEVLAAPEFSVGGGLFDSPVTVTVSKPAGAPADSRLCVTTDGREPEEKDAVTGDSKTYNISKSTSLRAKLVSPTALSSVPTTHSYIFHARATELPVVSISLDPAYLYDKEIGIFMGELDKDPNWGYDWRRPMNVEYFGGENHEQLINQVGETRVKGGWSRRYSQKSMVLYANKRFGEKRYNTTGIWLDKPEITSVKSFELRNSGTDFEGAHVRDALAQRLVGLNSPNVDWQGYRLVICYINGEYRGVYDLRERTNEDYIEANYDGLEDIDMIENWWEVKTGSGDALWQFTELYNKKDVTLPQLEEVMDVDNFLDMFAIQTFAGNTDYPNNNIVCWKPWAEGSKWRWVLKDIDRFAITWEQGQHAHDYLKFIADMASPNSSDEWTARNVRLFGIFMEMPEAKTLFIDRLAIFMGDFLQPSYIDAMLDEMAAELEPEYRDHCKLYFPYEGWRYDGWKNEINFIHDWCKKRRTFLYDRMRTYFKLSQAYELTIDGGGEPMTFNGVALTQPQFNGQYYNDRAMTLSTSDGRNWKATVTEKDGKTRIEYAGGSTHTFNFSDARKVALESVPYNPASIDNVAESCDEVTVTAEGLTIKIAGAAVTDVDIYSADGRLAAHISGEGTVDMATGGVYIVRYVTSGGVARHSKVSCR
;
A
#
# COMPACT_ATOMS: atom_id res chain seq x y z
N MET A 1 -16.87 -24.99 111.48
CA MET A 1 -18.10 -25.55 110.87
C MET A 1 -18.70 -24.53 109.92
N LYS A 2 -18.58 -24.78 108.61
CA LYS A 2 -19.56 -24.57 107.52
C LYS A 2 -18.81 -24.46 106.18
N HIS A 3 -19.23 -25.33 105.26
CA HIS A 3 -18.73 -25.58 103.90
C HIS A 3 -18.88 -24.35 102.98
N PHE A 4 -18.17 -24.31 101.82
CA PHE A 4 -18.79 -24.52 100.50
C PHE A 4 -17.77 -24.47 99.33
N SER A 5 -17.89 -25.51 98.49
CA SER A 5 -17.62 -25.77 97.06
C SER A 5 -16.82 -24.80 96.17
N TYR A 6 -15.89 -25.41 95.41
CA TYR A 6 -15.33 -24.89 94.15
C TYR A 6 -16.32 -25.10 93.00
N ALA A 7 -16.61 -24.03 92.25
CA ALA A 7 -17.34 -24.08 90.98
C ALA A 7 -16.37 -24.00 89.80
N ILE A 8 -16.53 -24.92 88.85
CA ILE A 8 -15.82 -25.01 87.57
C ILE A 8 -16.44 -24.01 86.60
N LEU A 9 -15.65 -23.09 86.06
CA LEU A 9 -16.05 -22.18 84.97
C LEU A 9 -15.87 -22.91 83.61
N PHE A 10 -16.96 -23.08 82.88
CA PHE A 10 -16.93 -23.44 81.45
C PHE A 10 -16.56 -22.21 80.63
N GLY A 11 -15.38 -22.21 80.00
CA GLY A 11 -14.99 -21.24 78.98
C GLY A 11 -15.43 -21.73 77.60
N SER A 12 -16.40 -21.06 77.00
CA SER A 12 -16.80 -21.24 75.60
C SER A 12 -15.71 -20.72 74.66
N VAL A 13 -15.05 -21.62 73.93
CA VAL A 13 -14.13 -21.28 72.83
C VAL A 13 -14.98 -20.87 71.63
N VAL A 14 -14.98 -19.58 71.28
CA VAL A 14 -15.46 -19.09 69.99
C VAL A 14 -14.34 -19.33 68.99
N MET A 15 -14.47 -20.36 68.13
CA MET A 15 -13.64 -20.47 66.94
C MET A 15 -14.06 -19.36 65.97
N SER A 16 -13.24 -18.31 65.85
CA SER A 16 -13.33 -17.41 64.71
C SER A 16 -12.82 -18.18 63.48
N LEU A 17 -13.71 -18.49 62.56
CA LEU A 17 -13.29 -18.89 61.21
C LEU A 17 -12.49 -17.72 60.60
N PRO A 18 -11.32 -17.96 59.96
CA PRO A 18 -10.63 -16.92 59.24
C PRO A 18 -11.56 -16.43 58.12
N ALA A 19 -11.80 -15.12 58.06
CA ALA A 19 -12.43 -14.49 56.91
C ALA A 19 -11.57 -14.81 55.66
N PRO A 20 -12.18 -15.05 54.49
CA PRO A 20 -11.43 -15.20 53.26
C PRO A 20 -10.55 -13.96 53.07
N VAL A 21 -9.24 -14.16 52.88
CA VAL A 21 -8.32 -13.09 52.53
C VAL A 21 -8.67 -12.66 51.10
N THR A 22 -9.53 -11.66 50.96
CA THR A 22 -9.67 -10.94 49.70
C THR A 22 -8.31 -10.31 49.40
N GLY A 23 -7.76 -10.56 48.20
CA GLY A 23 -6.53 -9.90 47.77
C GLY A 23 -6.63 -8.40 47.97
N GLN A 24 -5.60 -7.79 48.59
CA GLN A 24 -5.53 -6.34 48.84
C GLN A 24 -5.75 -5.53 47.55
N ILE A 25 -5.39 -6.12 46.41
CA ILE A 25 -5.50 -5.57 45.07
C ILE A 25 -6.45 -6.46 44.26
N VAL A 26 -7.37 -5.85 43.51
CA VAL A 26 -8.31 -6.53 42.62
C VAL A 26 -8.37 -5.87 41.26
N ILE A 27 -8.69 -6.62 40.21
CA ILE A 27 -9.11 -6.04 38.93
C ILE A 27 -10.49 -5.42 39.12
N ASN A 28 -10.66 -4.17 38.70
CA ASN A 28 -11.85 -3.36 38.96
C ASN A 28 -12.67 -3.08 37.70
N GLU A 29 -12.00 -2.73 36.60
CA GLU A 29 -12.61 -2.43 35.31
C GLU A 29 -11.60 -2.73 34.19
N ILE A 30 -12.08 -3.13 33.02
CA ILE A 30 -11.28 -3.30 31.81
C ILE A 30 -12.01 -2.72 30.59
N MET A 31 -11.27 -2.39 29.55
CA MET A 31 -11.84 -2.05 28.25
C MET A 31 -10.98 -2.66 27.14
N GLN A 32 -11.60 -3.46 26.25
CA GLN A 32 -10.88 -4.08 25.13
C GLN A 32 -10.68 -3.15 23.93
N SER A 33 -11.46 -2.08 23.83
CA SER A 33 -11.35 -1.11 22.76
C SER A 33 -11.69 0.29 23.25
N ASN A 34 -10.65 1.06 23.50
CA ASN A 34 -10.75 2.47 23.85
C ASN A 34 -10.57 3.30 22.57
N VAL A 35 -11.63 3.96 22.12
CA VAL A 35 -11.59 4.90 20.99
C VAL A 35 -11.20 6.27 21.52
N ASP A 36 -12.00 6.82 22.43
CA ASP A 36 -11.86 8.19 22.95
C ASP A 36 -12.24 8.36 24.43
N VAL A 37 -12.42 7.26 25.17
CA VAL A 37 -12.84 7.29 26.59
C VAL A 37 -11.69 7.69 27.52
N LEU A 38 -10.50 7.13 27.30
CA LEU A 38 -9.32 7.38 28.10
C LEU A 38 -8.21 7.96 27.22
N PHE A 39 -7.84 9.21 27.49
CA PHE A 39 -6.67 9.86 26.92
C PHE A 39 -5.56 9.90 27.95
N ALA A 40 -4.42 9.30 27.64
CA ALA A 40 -3.26 9.19 28.54
C ALA A 40 -1.97 9.32 27.74
N ASP A 41 -0.96 9.96 28.34
CA ASP A 41 0.37 10.10 27.73
C ASP A 41 0.34 10.65 26.30
N LYS A 42 -0.60 11.61 26.07
CA LYS A 42 -0.89 12.27 24.80
C LYS A 42 -1.49 11.38 23.70
N GLU A 43 -1.97 10.19 24.06
CA GLU A 43 -2.56 9.21 23.16
C GLU A 43 -3.82 8.53 23.73
N PHE A 44 -4.50 7.77 22.86
CA PHE A 44 -5.57 6.86 23.26
C PHE A 44 -5.02 5.42 23.26
N PRO A 45 -4.68 4.83 24.42
CA PRO A 45 -4.21 3.46 24.47
C PRO A 45 -5.25 2.51 23.88
N ASP A 46 -4.83 1.46 23.15
CA ASP A 46 -5.73 0.51 22.47
C ASP A 46 -6.78 -0.08 23.42
N SER A 47 -6.33 -0.47 24.61
CA SER A 47 -7.11 -1.11 25.67
C SER A 47 -6.47 -0.81 27.03
N TRP A 48 -7.17 -1.09 28.13
CA TRP A 48 -6.64 -0.85 29.47
C TRP A 48 -7.25 -1.78 30.53
N VAL A 49 -6.52 -1.93 31.63
CA VAL A 49 -6.93 -2.66 32.83
C VAL A 49 -6.79 -1.74 34.03
N GLU A 50 -7.85 -1.62 34.81
CA GLU A 50 -7.86 -0.89 36.07
C GLU A 50 -7.73 -1.84 37.26
N ILE A 51 -6.84 -1.46 38.16
CA ILE A 51 -6.55 -2.14 39.41
C ILE A 51 -7.05 -1.28 40.57
N TYR A 52 -7.84 -1.86 41.46
CA TYR A 52 -8.33 -1.21 42.68
C TYR A 52 -7.66 -1.80 43.92
N ASN A 53 -7.26 -0.92 44.84
CA ASN A 53 -6.71 -1.30 46.14
C ASN A 53 -7.80 -1.25 47.21
N ALA A 54 -8.33 -2.42 47.55
CA ALA A 54 -9.31 -2.60 48.60
C ALA A 54 -8.71 -2.49 50.02
N GLY A 55 -7.38 -2.41 50.15
CA GLY A 55 -6.67 -2.28 51.42
C GLY A 55 -6.75 -0.89 52.07
N THR A 56 -6.03 -0.76 53.18
CA THR A 56 -5.88 0.48 53.96
C THR A 56 -4.51 1.14 53.78
N GLU A 57 -3.60 0.51 53.04
CA GLU A 57 -2.26 1.01 52.73
C GLU A 57 -2.05 1.01 51.21
N ALA A 58 -1.22 1.95 50.72
CA ALA A 58 -0.86 2.02 49.31
C ALA A 58 -0.05 0.79 48.89
N VAL A 59 -0.22 0.34 47.64
CA VAL A 59 0.54 -0.77 47.05
C VAL A 59 1.24 -0.28 45.82
N ASP A 60 2.54 -0.54 45.71
CA ASP A 60 3.29 -0.32 44.48
C ASP A 60 3.24 -1.59 43.62
N LEU A 61 2.80 -1.47 42.37
CA LEU A 61 2.74 -2.58 41.43
C LEU A 61 4.07 -2.88 40.73
N LYS A 62 5.16 -2.19 41.10
CA LYS A 62 6.51 -2.52 40.62
C LYS A 62 6.84 -4.00 40.84
N GLY A 63 7.25 -4.68 39.76
CA GLY A 63 7.61 -6.10 39.77
C GLY A 63 6.42 -7.06 39.74
N TYR A 64 5.18 -6.57 39.79
CA TYR A 64 4.02 -7.38 39.43
C TYR A 64 4.06 -7.68 37.94
N LYS A 65 3.43 -8.79 37.55
CA LYS A 65 3.32 -9.18 36.14
C LYS A 65 1.86 -9.24 35.72
N ILE A 66 1.55 -8.72 34.54
CA ILE A 66 0.19 -8.78 33.97
C ILE A 66 0.22 -9.53 32.64
N GLY A 67 -0.78 -10.35 32.37
CA GLY A 67 -0.85 -11.09 31.11
C GLY A 67 -2.24 -11.62 30.80
N THR A 68 -2.40 -12.14 29.59
CA THR A 68 -3.67 -12.67 29.07
C THR A 68 -3.77 -14.19 29.13
N SER A 69 -2.89 -14.83 29.91
CA SER A 69 -2.91 -16.27 30.15
C SER A 69 -2.34 -16.61 31.52
N GLU A 70 -2.65 -17.81 32.02
CA GLU A 70 -2.10 -18.37 33.27
C GLU A 70 -0.57 -18.55 33.27
N LYS A 71 0.10 -18.37 32.13
CA LYS A 71 1.53 -18.58 31.97
C LYS A 71 2.30 -17.31 32.32
N ILE A 72 2.73 -17.19 33.59
CA ILE A 72 3.54 -16.05 34.08
C ILE A 72 4.79 -15.74 33.23
N LYS A 73 5.39 -16.75 32.59
CA LYS A 73 6.54 -16.56 31.68
C LYS A 73 6.22 -15.73 30.43
N LYS A 74 4.94 -15.53 30.12
CA LYS A 74 4.44 -14.70 29.02
C LYS A 74 3.82 -13.39 29.51
N ALA A 75 3.86 -13.11 30.81
CA ALA A 75 3.30 -11.90 31.40
C ALA A 75 4.33 -10.76 31.34
N TYR A 76 3.85 -9.56 31.04
CA TYR A 76 4.62 -8.33 31.07
C TYR A 76 4.87 -7.92 32.52
N GLU A 77 6.14 -7.70 32.89
CA GLU A 77 6.53 -7.22 34.22
C GLU A 77 6.47 -5.69 34.24
N ILE A 78 5.76 -5.11 35.21
CA ILE A 78 5.67 -3.66 35.40
C ILE A 78 7.02 -3.19 35.98
N PRO A 79 7.87 -2.49 35.21
CA PRO A 79 9.27 -2.28 35.57
C PRO A 79 9.46 -1.05 36.47
N SER A 80 8.56 -0.07 36.37
CA SER A 80 8.58 1.19 37.11
C SER A 80 7.57 1.18 38.27
N SER A 81 7.73 2.14 39.19
CA SER A 81 6.78 2.33 40.30
C SER A 81 5.43 2.77 39.77
N LEU A 82 4.37 2.07 40.17
CA LEU A 82 2.97 2.39 39.90
C LEU A 82 2.20 2.22 41.23
N VAL A 83 2.12 3.31 41.98
CA VAL A 83 1.53 3.31 43.32
C VAL A 83 0.02 3.43 43.23
N VAL A 84 -0.69 2.43 43.72
CA VAL A 84 -2.15 2.41 43.90
C VAL A 84 -2.46 2.80 45.34
N PRO A 85 -2.99 4.02 45.61
CA PRO A 85 -3.32 4.45 46.96
C PRO A 85 -4.33 3.53 47.64
N ALA A 86 -4.37 3.52 48.98
CA ALA A 86 -5.44 2.84 49.70
C ALA A 86 -6.81 3.35 49.25
N LYS A 87 -7.72 2.44 48.87
CA LYS A 87 -9.03 2.78 48.28
C LYS A 87 -8.93 3.58 46.97
N GLY A 88 -7.78 3.54 46.30
CA GLY A 88 -7.54 4.19 45.01
C GLY A 88 -7.36 3.19 43.86
N HIS A 89 -7.06 3.74 42.70
CA HIS A 89 -7.05 3.05 41.40
C HIS A 89 -5.68 3.20 40.72
N GLY A 90 -5.29 2.20 39.94
CA GLY A 90 -4.12 2.21 39.08
C GLY A 90 -4.48 1.73 37.69
N LEU A 91 -4.07 2.47 36.66
CA LEU A 91 -4.33 2.14 35.27
C LEU A 91 -3.10 1.50 34.62
N ILE A 92 -3.33 0.39 33.91
CA ILE A 92 -2.33 -0.30 33.10
C ILE A 92 -2.82 -0.23 31.66
N TYR A 93 -2.03 0.39 30.79
CA TYR A 93 -2.36 0.57 29.38
C TYR A 93 -1.89 -0.65 28.59
N CYS A 94 -2.73 -1.19 27.73
CA CYS A 94 -2.47 -2.40 26.96
C CYS A 94 -2.47 -2.06 25.46
N ASP A 95 -1.33 -1.59 24.95
CA ASP A 95 -1.19 -1.01 23.60
C ASP A 95 0.06 -1.43 22.82
N LYS A 96 0.82 -2.41 23.33
CA LYS A 96 2.09 -2.92 22.77
C LYS A 96 3.29 -1.97 22.82
N THR A 97 3.24 -0.88 23.59
CA THR A 97 4.43 -0.02 23.77
C THR A 97 5.52 -0.73 24.56
N GLY A 98 5.15 -1.57 25.55
CA GLY A 98 6.11 -2.37 26.32
C GLY A 98 7.05 -1.55 27.22
N GLU A 99 6.57 -0.41 27.74
CA GLU A 99 7.33 0.50 28.59
C GLU A 99 6.51 0.97 29.79
N GLY A 100 7.09 0.88 31.00
CA GLY A 100 6.44 1.36 32.22
C GLY A 100 5.06 0.70 32.45
N GLN A 101 4.01 1.51 32.54
CA GLN A 101 2.63 1.05 32.70
C GLN A 101 1.96 0.63 31.39
N HIS A 102 2.64 0.76 30.25
CA HIS A 102 2.19 0.26 28.95
C HIS A 102 2.71 -1.16 28.72
N THR A 103 1.83 -2.12 28.49
CA THR A 103 2.22 -3.51 28.28
C THR A 103 2.71 -3.76 26.84
N ASP A 104 3.41 -4.87 26.63
CA ASP A 104 3.83 -5.36 25.31
C ASP A 104 2.71 -6.09 24.54
N PHE A 105 1.49 -6.06 25.07
CA PHE A 105 0.31 -6.67 24.47
C PHE A 105 -0.89 -5.71 24.47
N ARG A 106 -1.97 -6.13 23.82
CA ARG A 106 -3.29 -5.49 23.91
C ARG A 106 -4.35 -6.52 24.27
N LEU A 107 -5.47 -6.10 24.85
CA LEU A 107 -6.63 -6.97 25.03
C LEU A 107 -7.34 -7.17 23.69
N GLU A 108 -7.67 -8.42 23.34
CA GLU A 108 -8.17 -8.73 21.99
C GLU A 108 -9.66 -8.43 21.80
N SER A 109 -9.99 -7.28 21.23
CA SER A 109 -11.37 -6.77 21.03
C SER A 109 -12.33 -7.67 20.25
N THR A 110 -11.85 -8.73 19.59
CA THR A 110 -12.68 -9.60 18.75
C THR A 110 -13.16 -10.87 19.46
N LYS A 111 -12.74 -11.13 20.69
CA LYS A 111 -13.07 -12.37 21.41
C LYS A 111 -13.11 -12.19 22.93
N ALA A 112 -13.69 -13.18 23.61
CA ALA A 112 -13.57 -13.37 25.05
C ALA A 112 -12.10 -13.60 25.43
N GLY A 113 -11.76 -13.34 26.69
CA GLY A 113 -10.39 -13.46 27.18
C GLY A 113 -10.28 -13.46 28.70
N SER A 114 -9.04 -13.39 29.16
CA SER A 114 -8.69 -13.36 30.57
C SER A 114 -7.61 -12.33 30.82
N VAL A 115 -7.59 -11.75 32.02
CA VAL A 115 -6.48 -10.97 32.56
C VAL A 115 -6.02 -11.63 33.86
N TYR A 116 -4.71 -11.82 33.99
CA TYR A 116 -4.05 -12.30 35.19
C TYR A 116 -3.08 -11.24 35.68
N LEU A 117 -3.14 -10.92 36.97
CA LEU A 117 -2.15 -10.14 37.68
C LEU A 117 -1.42 -11.07 38.64
N PHE A 118 -0.11 -11.20 38.48
CA PHE A 118 0.78 -12.01 39.31
C PHE A 118 1.56 -11.11 40.27
N ALA A 119 1.63 -11.51 41.54
CA ALA A 119 2.51 -10.89 42.50
C ALA A 119 3.99 -11.20 42.18
N PRO A 120 4.96 -10.43 42.71
CA PRO A 120 6.38 -10.73 42.55
C PRO A 120 6.80 -12.12 43.06
N SER A 121 6.01 -12.72 43.96
CA SER A 121 6.20 -14.10 44.43
C SER A 121 5.89 -15.16 43.36
N GLY A 122 5.19 -14.78 42.28
CA GLY A 122 4.71 -15.66 41.22
C GLY A 122 3.28 -16.18 41.41
N GLU A 123 2.63 -15.86 42.53
CA GLU A 123 1.23 -16.20 42.80
C GLU A 123 0.27 -15.30 42.03
N VAL A 124 -0.91 -15.81 41.66
CA VAL A 124 -1.97 -14.99 41.04
C VAL A 124 -2.58 -14.08 42.11
N ALA A 125 -2.32 -12.78 42.01
CA ALA A 125 -2.87 -11.76 42.90
C ALA A 125 -4.32 -11.40 42.55
N ALA A 126 -4.64 -11.36 41.25
CA ALA A 126 -6.00 -11.17 40.75
C ALA A 126 -6.18 -11.83 39.37
N GLN A 127 -7.40 -12.25 39.07
CA GLN A 127 -7.79 -12.79 37.78
C GLN A 127 -9.18 -12.28 37.40
N LEU A 128 -9.39 -12.06 36.11
CA LEU A 128 -10.69 -11.79 35.51
C LEU A 128 -10.82 -12.57 34.20
N ASP A 129 -11.87 -13.37 34.07
CA ASP A 129 -12.35 -13.88 32.78
C ASP A 129 -13.51 -12.99 32.31
N PHE A 130 -13.57 -12.68 31.02
CA PHE A 130 -14.55 -11.76 30.46
C PHE A 130 -14.97 -12.17 29.04
N ASP A 131 -16.22 -11.88 28.71
CA ASP A 131 -16.76 -12.02 27.35
C ASP A 131 -16.29 -10.86 26.45
N LYS A 132 -16.40 -11.06 25.13
CA LYS A 132 -16.13 -10.00 24.16
C LYS A 132 -17.01 -8.78 24.45
N MET A 133 -16.42 -7.59 24.59
CA MET A 133 -17.17 -6.34 24.68
C MET A 133 -18.05 -6.17 23.43
N PRO A 134 -19.33 -5.80 23.61
CA PRO A 134 -20.28 -5.82 22.51
C PRO A 134 -20.08 -4.67 21.51
N ALA A 135 -19.37 -3.59 21.90
CA ALA A 135 -19.03 -2.46 21.05
C ALA A 135 -17.72 -1.79 21.54
N PRO A 136 -17.06 -0.96 20.69
CA PRO A 136 -16.01 -0.06 21.15
C PRO A 136 -16.50 0.90 22.25
N ASN A 137 -15.59 1.43 23.08
CA ASN A 137 -15.86 2.30 24.23
C ASN A 137 -16.74 1.68 25.34
N VAL A 138 -16.96 0.36 25.32
CA VAL A 138 -17.65 -0.35 26.41
C VAL A 138 -16.63 -0.92 27.39
N GLY A 139 -16.76 -0.52 28.66
CA GLY A 139 -16.02 -1.10 29.78
C GLY A 139 -16.74 -2.31 30.37
N TYR A 140 -15.99 -3.22 30.99
CA TYR A 140 -16.53 -4.30 31.83
C TYR A 140 -15.89 -4.22 33.20
N GLY A 141 -16.70 -4.04 34.22
CA GLY A 141 -16.22 -3.69 35.55
C GLY A 141 -17.15 -4.13 36.66
N ARG A 142 -16.67 -3.95 37.88
CA ARG A 142 -17.47 -4.14 39.10
C ARG A 142 -18.48 -2.99 39.20
N GLU A 143 -19.72 -3.27 39.60
CA GLU A 143 -20.74 -2.22 39.76
C GLU A 143 -20.35 -1.18 40.84
N THR A 144 -19.57 -1.62 41.84
CA THR A 144 -18.95 -0.76 42.85
C THR A 144 -17.52 -1.23 43.09
N ASP A 145 -16.61 -0.32 43.41
CA ASP A 145 -15.19 -0.66 43.62
C ASP A 145 -15.01 -1.84 44.58
N GLY A 146 -14.33 -2.89 44.11
CA GLY A 146 -14.09 -4.12 44.87
C GLY A 146 -15.34 -4.98 45.19
N GLY A 147 -16.54 -4.58 44.75
CA GLY A 147 -17.79 -5.33 44.93
C GLY A 147 -17.90 -6.55 44.03
N GLU A 148 -18.73 -7.54 44.40
CA GLU A 148 -18.79 -8.85 43.70
C GLU A 148 -19.54 -8.84 42.37
N ARG A 149 -20.42 -7.86 42.14
CA ARG A 149 -21.25 -7.79 40.93
C ARG A 149 -20.47 -7.16 39.78
N TRP A 150 -20.42 -7.87 38.65
CA TRP A 150 -19.81 -7.43 37.39
C TRP A 150 -20.85 -7.16 36.31
N GLY A 151 -20.50 -6.33 35.35
CA GLY A 151 -21.26 -6.16 34.13
C GLY A 151 -20.64 -5.14 33.19
N TYR A 152 -21.27 -4.92 32.04
CA TYR A 152 -20.85 -3.88 31.11
C TYR A 152 -21.22 -2.52 31.69
N MET A 153 -20.25 -1.63 31.78
CA MET A 153 -20.39 -0.32 32.42
C MET A 153 -21.23 0.58 31.51
N VAL A 154 -22.32 1.15 32.04
CA VAL A 154 -23.12 2.16 31.30
C VAL A 154 -22.23 3.34 30.93
N THR A 155 -21.42 3.78 31.91
CA THR A 155 -20.38 4.80 31.75
C THR A 155 -19.09 4.23 32.31
N PRO A 156 -18.05 4.01 31.47
CA PRO A 156 -16.74 3.60 31.95
C PRO A 156 -16.12 4.62 32.91
N THR A 157 -15.35 4.15 33.90
CA THR A 157 -14.83 5.00 35.00
C THR A 157 -13.31 4.89 35.21
N PRO A 158 -12.47 4.96 34.15
CA PRO A 158 -11.03 4.78 34.30
C PRO A 158 -10.40 5.79 35.26
N GLY A 159 -9.68 5.30 36.26
CA GLY A 159 -9.00 6.08 37.30
C GLY A 159 -9.94 6.67 38.35
N ALA A 160 -11.22 6.29 38.36
CA ALA A 160 -12.24 6.85 39.22
C ALA A 160 -13.10 5.75 39.86
N LYS A 161 -13.87 6.14 40.88
CA LYS A 161 -14.80 5.22 41.53
C LYS A 161 -15.87 4.73 40.54
N ASN A 162 -16.06 3.41 40.48
CA ASN A 162 -17.12 2.80 39.69
C ASN A 162 -18.49 3.34 40.14
N SER A 163 -19.21 3.89 39.17
CA SER A 163 -20.52 4.52 39.32
C SER A 163 -21.26 4.47 37.99
N GLY A 164 -22.59 4.66 37.99
CA GLY A 164 -23.40 4.64 36.77
C GLY A 164 -24.06 3.29 36.43
N GLY A 165 -23.74 2.22 37.17
CA GLY A 165 -24.42 0.93 37.04
C GLY A 165 -23.96 0.09 35.85
N VAL A 166 -24.53 -1.10 35.73
CA VAL A 166 -24.19 -2.08 34.68
C VAL A 166 -25.39 -2.38 33.79
N ALA A 167 -25.14 -2.53 32.49
CA ALA A 167 -26.13 -2.80 31.45
C ALA A 167 -25.94 -4.18 30.81
N THR A 168 -27.01 -4.69 30.20
CA THR A 168 -27.02 -5.93 29.41
C THR A 168 -27.51 -5.70 27.98
N GLU A 169 -27.92 -4.48 27.65
CA GLU A 169 -28.46 -4.10 26.35
C GLU A 169 -27.57 -3.06 25.68
N VAL A 170 -27.38 -3.20 24.37
CA VAL A 170 -26.74 -2.21 23.50
C VAL A 170 -27.82 -1.53 22.68
N LEU A 171 -27.83 -0.21 22.70
CA LEU A 171 -28.75 0.59 21.91
C LEU A 171 -28.50 0.39 20.41
N ALA A 172 -29.58 0.29 19.65
CA ALA A 172 -29.51 0.30 18.20
C ALA A 172 -29.07 1.67 17.66
N ALA A 173 -28.46 1.66 16.47
CA ALA A 173 -28.03 2.88 15.78
C ALA A 173 -29.23 3.78 15.40
N PRO A 174 -29.09 5.12 15.44
CA PRO A 174 -30.10 6.02 14.90
C PRO A 174 -30.34 5.82 13.39
N GLU A 175 -31.56 6.10 12.96
CA GLU A 175 -31.97 6.02 11.56
C GLU A 175 -31.87 7.38 10.88
N PHE A 176 -31.36 7.41 9.65
CA PHE A 176 -31.29 8.61 8.81
C PHE A 176 -32.20 8.44 7.61
N SER A 177 -33.01 9.45 7.31
CA SER A 177 -33.91 9.41 6.14
C SER A 177 -33.19 9.49 4.80
N VAL A 178 -31.94 10.00 4.78
CA VAL A 178 -31.08 10.13 3.60
C VAL A 178 -29.64 9.86 4.03
N GLY A 179 -28.94 8.96 3.33
CA GLY A 179 -27.52 8.67 3.57
C GLY A 179 -26.59 9.81 3.16
N GLY A 180 -25.31 9.68 3.51
CA GLY A 180 -24.25 10.61 3.07
C GLY A 180 -23.97 10.51 1.57
N GLY A 181 -23.42 11.58 0.99
CA GLY A 181 -23.15 11.66 -0.45
C GLY A 181 -22.89 13.10 -0.90
N LEU A 182 -22.80 13.27 -2.22
CA LEU A 182 -22.73 14.59 -2.87
C LEU A 182 -24.12 15.06 -3.29
N PHE A 183 -24.38 16.35 -3.12
CA PHE A 183 -25.69 16.96 -3.37
C PHE A 183 -25.57 18.33 -4.05
N ASP A 184 -26.36 18.51 -5.11
CA ASP A 184 -26.42 19.77 -5.88
C ASP A 184 -27.50 20.74 -5.38
N SER A 185 -28.35 20.29 -4.45
CA SER A 185 -29.44 21.10 -3.90
C SER A 185 -29.67 20.76 -2.43
N PRO A 186 -30.21 21.71 -1.63
CA PRO A 186 -30.43 21.46 -0.21
C PRO A 186 -31.23 20.18 0.07
N VAL A 187 -30.79 19.42 1.08
CA VAL A 187 -31.39 18.15 1.47
C VAL A 187 -32.06 18.29 2.83
N THR A 188 -33.25 17.72 2.95
CA THR A 188 -33.94 17.58 4.24
C THR A 188 -33.67 16.19 4.80
N VAL A 189 -32.95 16.13 5.93
CA VAL A 189 -32.58 14.89 6.60
C VAL A 189 -33.30 14.81 7.93
N THR A 190 -34.03 13.72 8.17
CA THR A 190 -34.58 13.41 9.48
C THR A 190 -33.74 12.31 10.11
N VAL A 191 -33.24 12.60 11.31
CA VAL A 191 -32.58 11.60 12.17
C VAL A 191 -33.58 11.18 13.23
N SER A 192 -33.80 9.89 13.40
CA SER A 192 -34.80 9.33 14.33
C SER A 192 -34.24 8.20 15.18
N LYS A 193 -34.86 8.01 16.35
CA LYS A 193 -34.70 6.80 17.13
C LYS A 193 -35.31 5.62 16.36
N PRO A 194 -34.64 4.46 16.31
CA PRO A 194 -35.20 3.26 15.72
C PRO A 194 -36.42 2.79 16.52
N ALA A 195 -37.35 2.13 15.84
CA ALA A 195 -38.53 1.58 16.48
C ALA A 195 -38.15 0.58 17.60
N GLY A 196 -38.76 0.75 18.77
CA GLY A 196 -38.50 -0.11 19.94
C GLY A 196 -37.29 0.32 20.79
N ALA A 197 -36.62 1.42 20.47
CA ALA A 197 -35.58 1.98 21.34
C ALA A 197 -36.14 2.27 22.76
N PRO A 198 -35.37 2.01 23.84
CA PRO A 198 -35.79 2.26 25.22
C PRO A 198 -36.35 3.67 25.44
N ALA A 199 -37.40 3.79 26.25
CA ALA A 199 -38.09 5.07 26.48
C ALA A 199 -37.21 6.13 27.18
N ASP A 200 -36.21 5.68 27.95
CA ASP A 200 -35.23 6.53 28.63
C ASP A 200 -34.05 6.94 27.73
N SER A 201 -33.88 6.29 26.57
CA SER A 201 -32.84 6.67 25.62
C SER A 201 -33.11 8.05 24.99
N ARG A 202 -32.04 8.79 24.71
CA ARG A 202 -32.05 10.12 24.11
C ARG A 202 -31.29 10.08 22.80
N LEU A 203 -31.86 10.67 21.76
CA LEU A 203 -31.17 10.86 20.48
C LEU A 203 -30.25 12.06 20.59
N CYS A 204 -28.95 11.86 20.45
CA CYS A 204 -27.93 12.91 20.50
C CYS A 204 -27.33 13.11 19.12
N VAL A 205 -27.21 14.35 18.66
CA VAL A 205 -26.74 14.66 17.30
C VAL A 205 -25.78 15.86 17.32
N THR A 206 -24.62 15.69 16.72
CA THR A 206 -23.62 16.76 16.50
C THR A 206 -23.45 17.05 15.01
N THR A 207 -23.01 18.28 14.71
CA THR A 207 -22.78 18.75 13.34
C THR A 207 -21.36 19.28 13.13
N ASP A 208 -20.50 19.11 14.12
CA ASP A 208 -19.15 19.69 14.23
C ASP A 208 -18.04 18.63 14.24
N GLY A 209 -18.40 17.36 14.01
CA GLY A 209 -17.48 16.23 13.97
C GLY A 209 -17.20 15.56 15.31
N ARG A 210 -17.56 16.19 16.43
CA ARG A 210 -17.41 15.62 17.78
C ARG A 210 -18.27 14.38 17.96
N GLU A 211 -17.84 13.52 18.86
CA GLU A 211 -18.66 12.43 19.39
C GLU A 211 -19.92 13.01 20.06
N PRO A 212 -21.14 12.58 19.71
CA PRO A 212 -22.35 13.07 20.38
C PRO A 212 -22.38 12.64 21.85
N GLU A 213 -22.78 13.52 22.75
CA GLU A 213 -22.91 13.24 24.18
C GLU A 213 -24.34 13.54 24.67
N GLU A 214 -24.66 13.21 25.93
CA GLU A 214 -25.97 13.50 26.50
C GLU A 214 -26.37 14.99 26.39
N LYS A 215 -25.40 15.91 26.49
CA LYS A 215 -25.64 17.36 26.32
C LYS A 215 -26.10 17.75 24.91
N ASP A 216 -25.87 16.89 23.91
CA ASP A 216 -26.26 17.09 22.51
C ASP A 216 -27.63 16.45 22.19
N ALA A 217 -28.38 16.04 23.23
CA ALA A 217 -29.71 15.45 23.08
C ALA A 217 -30.70 16.39 22.37
N VAL A 218 -31.42 15.85 21.40
CA VAL A 218 -32.49 16.56 20.69
C VAL A 218 -33.81 16.45 21.45
N THR A 219 -34.72 17.40 21.22
CA THR A 219 -36.07 17.32 21.76
C THR A 219 -36.90 16.28 21.00
N GLY A 220 -37.34 15.22 21.69
CA GLY A 220 -38.20 14.17 21.13
C GLY A 220 -37.42 13.00 20.53
N ASP A 221 -38.11 12.19 19.74
CA ASP A 221 -37.55 10.95 19.15
C ASP A 221 -36.98 11.14 17.73
N SER A 222 -37.06 12.35 17.19
CA SER A 222 -36.51 12.69 15.87
C SER A 222 -36.19 14.16 15.74
N LYS A 223 -35.24 14.51 14.88
CA LYS A 223 -34.96 15.89 14.49
C LYS A 223 -34.68 15.99 12.99
N THR A 224 -35.29 16.99 12.37
CA THR A 224 -35.11 17.30 10.95
C THR A 224 -34.11 18.44 10.76
N TYR A 225 -33.18 18.24 9.83
CA TYR A 225 -32.14 19.18 9.44
C TYR A 225 -32.33 19.55 7.98
N ASN A 226 -32.33 20.85 7.68
CA ASN A 226 -32.24 21.35 6.32
C ASN A 226 -30.80 21.71 6.02
N ILE A 227 -30.12 20.86 5.27
CA ILE A 227 -28.69 20.96 4.98
C ILE A 227 -28.54 21.61 3.61
N SER A 228 -27.90 22.77 3.56
CA SER A 228 -27.67 23.55 2.34
C SER A 228 -26.20 23.88 2.10
N LYS A 229 -25.31 23.32 2.92
CA LYS A 229 -23.85 23.43 2.82
C LYS A 229 -23.21 22.16 3.36
N SER A 230 -21.98 21.89 2.94
CA SER A 230 -21.23 20.71 3.39
C SER A 230 -21.28 20.59 4.91
N THR A 231 -21.82 19.47 5.41
CA THR A 231 -22.05 19.23 6.83
C THR A 231 -21.91 17.75 7.14
N SER A 232 -21.18 17.42 8.19
CA SER A 232 -21.12 16.07 8.75
C SER A 232 -22.11 15.97 9.91
N LEU A 233 -23.09 15.06 9.82
CA LEU A 233 -23.97 14.73 10.94
C LEU A 233 -23.51 13.44 11.59
N ARG A 234 -23.32 13.48 12.91
CA ARG A 234 -23.05 12.29 13.74
C ARG A 234 -24.19 12.13 14.72
N ALA A 235 -24.71 10.92 14.87
CA ALA A 235 -25.79 10.64 15.79
C ALA A 235 -25.58 9.32 16.54
N LYS A 236 -25.94 9.31 17.82
CA LYS A 236 -26.07 8.08 18.61
C LYS A 236 -27.20 8.21 19.62
N LEU A 237 -27.61 7.08 20.18
CA LEU A 237 -28.49 7.05 21.34
C LEU A 237 -27.67 6.97 22.62
N VAL A 238 -28.08 7.71 23.65
CA VAL A 238 -27.51 7.65 25.00
C VAL A 238 -28.61 7.27 25.99
N SER A 239 -28.32 6.39 26.94
CA SER A 239 -29.26 5.98 27.99
C SER A 239 -28.54 5.86 29.34
N PRO A 240 -29.18 6.20 30.46
CA PRO A 240 -28.64 5.93 31.80
C PRO A 240 -28.66 4.44 32.18
N THR A 241 -29.27 3.56 31.37
CA THR A 241 -29.43 2.12 31.69
C THR A 241 -28.95 1.17 30.60
N ALA A 242 -28.53 1.68 29.43
CA ALA A 242 -28.13 0.87 28.28
C ALA A 242 -26.85 1.40 27.63
N LEU A 243 -26.09 0.50 26.99
CA LEU A 243 -24.82 0.82 26.35
C LEU A 243 -25.05 1.58 25.05
N SER A 244 -24.25 2.63 24.81
CA SER A 244 -24.26 3.35 23.54
C SER A 244 -23.36 2.65 22.53
N SER A 245 -23.83 2.47 21.29
CA SER A 245 -22.95 2.07 20.19
C SER A 245 -22.05 3.23 19.76
N VAL A 246 -21.06 2.93 18.90
CA VAL A 246 -20.40 3.98 18.09
C VAL A 246 -21.45 4.76 17.27
N PRO A 247 -21.22 6.06 16.99
CA PRO A 247 -22.20 6.87 16.30
C PRO A 247 -22.29 6.52 14.82
N THR A 248 -23.48 6.67 14.26
CA THR A 248 -23.68 6.69 12.81
C THR A 248 -23.25 8.06 12.29
N THR A 249 -22.44 8.08 11.24
CA THR A 249 -21.94 9.31 10.60
C THR A 249 -22.38 9.37 9.14
N HIS A 250 -22.89 10.53 8.72
CA HIS A 250 -23.12 10.83 7.31
C HIS A 250 -22.65 12.23 6.96
N SER A 251 -21.81 12.33 5.94
CA SER A 251 -21.39 13.59 5.34
C SER A 251 -22.25 13.94 4.13
N TYR A 252 -22.83 15.14 4.17
CA TYR A 252 -23.61 15.71 3.07
C TYR A 252 -22.75 16.76 2.41
N ILE A 253 -22.16 16.43 1.25
CA ILE A 253 -21.16 17.26 0.58
C ILE A 253 -21.83 18.12 -0.50
N PHE A 254 -21.63 19.43 -0.40
CA PHE A 254 -22.03 20.41 -1.40
C PHE A 254 -20.76 20.89 -2.10
N HIS A 255 -20.39 20.22 -3.19
CA HIS A 255 -19.24 20.62 -3.99
C HIS A 255 -19.62 21.74 -4.95
N ALA A 256 -18.81 22.80 -5.02
CA ALA A 256 -19.19 24.04 -5.70
C ALA A 256 -19.17 23.93 -7.24
N ARG A 257 -18.62 22.85 -7.78
CA ARG A 257 -18.42 22.58 -9.20
C ARG A 257 -18.73 21.11 -9.48
N ALA A 258 -19.01 20.77 -10.73
CA ALA A 258 -19.12 19.38 -11.14
C ALA A 258 -17.74 18.72 -11.04
N THR A 259 -17.69 17.48 -10.57
CA THR A 259 -16.46 16.71 -10.43
C THR A 259 -16.75 15.23 -10.59
N GLU A 260 -15.83 14.51 -11.24
CA GLU A 260 -15.82 13.04 -11.29
C GLU A 260 -14.80 12.45 -10.32
N LEU A 261 -14.04 13.31 -9.62
CA LEU A 261 -13.08 12.86 -8.63
C LEU A 261 -13.80 12.24 -7.44
N PRO A 262 -13.26 11.15 -6.88
CA PRO A 262 -13.73 10.64 -5.61
C PRO A 262 -13.56 11.67 -4.49
N VAL A 263 -14.45 11.59 -3.49
CA VAL A 263 -14.42 12.47 -2.32
C VAL A 263 -14.17 11.66 -1.05
N VAL A 264 -13.17 12.08 -0.28
CA VAL A 264 -12.92 11.59 1.08
C VAL A 264 -13.43 12.62 2.09
N SER A 265 -14.35 12.23 2.96
CA SER A 265 -14.83 13.06 4.06
C SER A 265 -14.36 12.49 5.39
N ILE A 266 -13.73 13.32 6.21
CA ILE A 266 -13.27 12.96 7.55
C ILE A 266 -14.08 13.75 8.59
N SER A 267 -14.66 13.04 9.56
CA SER A 267 -15.39 13.64 10.68
C SER A 267 -14.69 13.33 12.00
N LEU A 268 -14.28 14.34 12.75
CA LEU A 268 -13.61 14.19 14.04
C LEU A 268 -13.77 15.44 14.94
N ASP A 269 -13.46 15.31 16.22
CA ASP A 269 -13.43 16.46 17.13
C ASP A 269 -12.44 17.53 16.60
N PRO A 270 -12.86 18.78 16.38
CA PRO A 270 -11.96 19.86 15.95
C PRO A 270 -10.76 20.07 16.88
N ALA A 271 -10.88 19.77 18.18
CA ALA A 271 -9.78 19.85 19.14
C ALA A 271 -8.62 18.91 18.76
N TYR A 272 -8.92 17.75 18.17
CA TYR A 272 -7.90 16.80 17.70
C TYR A 272 -7.05 17.35 16.56
N LEU A 273 -7.50 18.39 15.87
CA LEU A 273 -6.72 19.07 14.85
C LEU A 273 -6.06 20.33 15.40
N TYR A 274 -6.80 21.15 16.16
CA TYR A 274 -6.45 22.54 16.39
C TYR A 274 -6.20 22.92 17.86
N ASP A 275 -6.38 22.01 18.81
CA ASP A 275 -6.02 22.27 20.20
C ASP A 275 -4.50 22.39 20.37
N LYS A 276 -4.05 23.28 21.26
CA LYS A 276 -2.62 23.53 21.47
C LYS A 276 -1.87 22.34 22.08
N GLU A 277 -2.56 21.47 22.82
CA GLU A 277 -1.95 20.34 23.55
C GLU A 277 -2.15 19.02 22.80
N ILE A 278 -3.31 18.83 22.18
CA ILE A 278 -3.67 17.57 21.52
C ILE A 278 -3.89 17.68 20.01
N GLY A 279 -3.91 18.89 19.45
CA GLY A 279 -4.23 19.13 18.04
C GLY A 279 -3.08 18.78 17.11
N ILE A 280 -3.26 17.77 16.26
CA ILE A 280 -2.19 17.24 15.39
C ILE A 280 -1.76 18.17 14.25
N PHE A 281 -2.48 19.27 14.00
CA PHE A 281 -2.08 20.28 12.99
C PHE A 281 -1.35 21.48 13.60
N MET A 282 -1.21 21.53 14.93
CA MET A 282 -0.74 22.71 15.63
C MET A 282 0.78 22.80 15.74
N GLY A 283 1.25 24.01 16.03
CA GLY A 283 2.66 24.29 16.32
C GLY A 283 3.40 25.01 15.20
N GLU A 284 4.53 25.62 15.58
CA GLU A 284 5.44 26.35 14.69
C GLU A 284 6.69 25.50 14.42
N LEU A 285 7.26 25.60 13.22
CA LEU A 285 8.39 24.80 12.74
C LEU A 285 9.56 24.72 13.74
N ASP A 286 9.87 25.82 14.42
CA ASP A 286 11.02 25.94 15.32
C ASP A 286 10.66 25.80 16.81
N LYS A 287 9.45 25.34 17.15
CA LYS A 287 8.94 25.29 18.53
C LYS A 287 8.35 23.93 18.91
N ASP A 288 8.99 22.84 18.50
CA ASP A 288 8.55 21.46 18.77
C ASP A 288 7.04 21.27 18.46
N PRO A 289 6.67 21.43 17.18
CA PRO A 289 5.27 21.51 16.81
C PRO A 289 4.54 20.18 17.00
N ASN A 290 3.28 20.27 17.41
CA ASN A 290 2.38 19.12 17.54
C ASN A 290 2.31 18.27 16.27
N TRP A 291 2.34 18.89 15.10
CA TRP A 291 2.35 18.14 13.84
C TRP A 291 3.61 17.31 13.63
N GLY A 292 4.68 17.48 14.41
CA GLY A 292 5.92 16.70 14.34
C GLY A 292 5.83 15.30 14.96
N TYR A 293 4.86 15.05 15.85
CA TYR A 293 4.69 13.75 16.51
C TYR A 293 3.86 12.78 15.66
N ASP A 294 4.16 11.48 15.78
CA ASP A 294 3.44 10.39 15.09
C ASP A 294 2.22 9.87 15.86
N TRP A 295 1.67 10.72 16.72
CA TRP A 295 0.49 10.44 17.53
C TRP A 295 -0.84 10.43 16.75
N ARG A 296 -1.84 9.69 17.23
CA ARG A 296 -3.06 9.35 16.47
C ARG A 296 -4.33 9.93 17.10
N ARG A 297 -5.33 10.23 16.25
CA ARG A 297 -6.63 10.78 16.67
C ARG A 297 -7.78 9.99 16.06
N PRO A 298 -8.79 9.58 16.86
CA PRO A 298 -9.99 8.93 16.34
C PRO A 298 -10.72 9.81 15.33
N MET A 299 -11.26 9.19 14.29
CA MET A 299 -12.06 9.85 13.27
C MET A 299 -13.03 8.86 12.62
N ASN A 300 -14.07 9.37 11.95
CA ASN A 300 -14.82 8.60 10.96
C ASN A 300 -14.40 9.03 9.57
N VAL A 301 -14.14 8.08 8.67
CA VAL A 301 -13.85 8.34 7.25
C VAL A 301 -14.98 7.82 6.39
N GLU A 302 -15.40 8.64 5.44
CA GLU A 302 -16.27 8.27 4.33
C GLU A 302 -15.52 8.43 3.00
N TYR A 303 -15.66 7.46 2.09
CA TYR A 303 -15.15 7.54 0.72
C TYR A 303 -16.32 7.41 -0.25
N PHE A 304 -16.45 8.39 -1.14
CA PHE A 304 -17.47 8.44 -2.19
C PHE A 304 -16.79 8.29 -3.56
N GLY A 305 -17.03 7.19 -4.26
CA GLY A 305 -16.32 6.80 -5.49
C GLY A 305 -17.20 6.69 -6.73
N GLY A 306 -16.54 6.64 -7.91
CA GLY A 306 -17.20 6.52 -9.21
C GLY A 306 -17.94 7.79 -9.67
N GLU A 307 -18.48 7.77 -10.90
CA GLU A 307 -19.22 8.90 -11.50
C GLU A 307 -20.47 9.32 -10.68
N ASN A 308 -21.02 8.39 -9.88
CA ASN A 308 -22.21 8.62 -9.06
C ASN A 308 -21.89 8.89 -7.58
N HIS A 309 -20.61 8.96 -7.20
CA HIS A 309 -20.15 9.15 -5.81
C HIS A 309 -20.78 8.17 -4.81
N GLU A 310 -20.83 6.89 -5.17
CA GLU A 310 -21.31 5.81 -4.28
C GLU A 310 -20.45 5.75 -3.00
N GLN A 311 -21.09 5.61 -1.85
CA GLN A 311 -20.39 5.45 -0.57
C GLN A 311 -19.77 4.05 -0.47
N LEU A 312 -18.45 3.96 -0.69
CA LEU A 312 -17.70 2.69 -0.61
C LEU A 312 -17.13 2.42 0.78
N ILE A 313 -16.81 3.48 1.54
CA ILE A 313 -16.31 3.40 2.91
C ILE A 313 -17.15 4.33 3.78
N ASN A 314 -17.54 3.87 4.97
CA ASN A 314 -18.02 4.68 6.09
C ASN A 314 -17.65 3.97 7.39
N GLN A 315 -16.55 4.39 8.01
CA GLN A 315 -15.93 3.60 9.07
C GLN A 315 -15.19 4.48 10.07
N VAL A 316 -15.28 4.11 11.35
CA VAL A 316 -14.41 4.64 12.41
C VAL A 316 -13.00 4.09 12.23
N GLY A 317 -12.02 4.96 12.41
CA GLY A 317 -10.60 4.65 12.42
C GLY A 317 -9.83 5.71 13.18
N GLU A 318 -8.57 5.86 12.84
CA GLU A 318 -7.72 6.91 13.38
C GLU A 318 -6.88 7.56 12.29
N THR A 319 -6.49 8.80 12.54
CA THR A 319 -5.63 9.58 11.65
C THR A 319 -4.44 10.18 12.39
N ARG A 320 -3.35 10.40 11.66
CA ARG A 320 -2.20 11.21 12.11
C ARG A 320 -1.57 11.96 10.96
N VAL A 321 -0.76 12.96 11.27
CA VAL A 321 0.10 13.62 10.29
C VAL A 321 1.22 12.66 9.84
N LYS A 322 1.59 12.76 8.56
CA LYS A 322 2.70 12.00 7.94
C LYS A 322 3.64 12.92 7.16
N GLY A 323 4.85 12.44 6.96
CA GLY A 323 5.95 13.12 6.27
C GLY A 323 7.10 13.35 7.24
N GLY A 324 8.24 13.74 6.68
CA GLY A 324 9.33 14.38 7.45
C GLY A 324 9.26 15.89 7.23
N TRP A 325 9.89 16.35 6.15
CA TRP A 325 9.91 17.77 5.79
C TRP A 325 8.53 18.34 5.42
N SER A 326 7.70 17.57 4.72
CA SER A 326 6.40 18.03 4.20
C SER A 326 5.35 18.32 5.28
N ARG A 327 5.57 17.91 6.54
CA ARG A 327 4.66 18.18 7.66
C ARG A 327 4.49 19.67 7.94
N ARG A 328 5.46 20.50 7.54
CA ARG A 328 5.43 21.96 7.72
C ARG A 328 4.41 22.66 6.83
N TYR A 329 4.00 22.05 5.71
CA TYR A 329 3.07 22.67 4.76
C TYR A 329 1.69 22.86 5.37
N SER A 330 0.96 23.87 4.89
CA SER A 330 -0.38 24.22 5.39
C SER A 330 -1.38 23.09 5.18
N GLN A 331 -1.33 22.43 4.02
CA GLN A 331 -1.98 21.14 3.79
C GLN A 331 -1.13 20.03 4.42
N LYS A 332 -1.70 19.29 5.38
CA LYS A 332 -1.01 18.19 6.06
C LYS A 332 -1.28 16.87 5.35
N SER A 333 -0.23 16.12 5.03
CA SER A 333 -0.42 14.70 4.67
C SER A 333 -0.96 13.93 5.88
N MET A 334 -1.94 13.06 5.67
CA MET A 334 -2.60 12.28 6.71
C MET A 334 -2.54 10.79 6.39
N VAL A 335 -2.45 9.94 7.41
CA VAL A 335 -2.59 8.47 7.26
C VAL A 335 -3.82 8.03 8.01
N LEU A 336 -4.63 7.18 7.38
CA LEU A 336 -5.87 6.66 7.91
C LEU A 336 -5.67 5.17 8.22
N TYR A 337 -6.02 4.75 9.45
CA TYR A 337 -5.84 3.37 9.90
C TYR A 337 -7.18 2.73 10.28
N ALA A 338 -7.40 1.54 9.73
CA ALA A 338 -8.38 0.58 10.22
C ALA A 338 -7.71 -0.33 11.26
N ASN A 339 -8.49 -0.73 12.26
CA ASN A 339 -8.05 -1.66 13.28
C ASN A 339 -9.30 -2.27 13.91
N LYS A 340 -9.24 -3.56 14.25
CA LYS A 340 -10.32 -4.29 14.91
C LYS A 340 -10.83 -3.63 16.21
N ARG A 341 -10.04 -2.75 16.84
CA ARG A 341 -10.51 -1.92 17.97
C ARG A 341 -11.67 -1.01 17.54
N PHE A 342 -11.66 -0.48 16.32
CA PHE A 342 -12.73 0.35 15.79
C PHE A 342 -13.92 -0.44 15.20
N GLY A 343 -13.91 -1.77 15.31
CA GLY A 343 -14.94 -2.66 14.77
C GLY A 343 -14.43 -3.52 13.61
N GLU A 344 -13.78 -2.90 12.62
CA GLU A 344 -13.29 -3.58 11.41
C GLU A 344 -11.77 -3.52 11.27
N LYS A 345 -11.14 -4.66 10.92
CA LYS A 345 -9.67 -4.75 10.79
C LYS A 345 -9.13 -3.96 9.59
N ARG A 346 -9.92 -3.78 8.53
CA ARG A 346 -9.47 -3.24 7.25
C ARG A 346 -10.55 -2.36 6.62
N TYR A 347 -10.12 -1.44 5.77
CA TYR A 347 -11.02 -0.77 4.82
C TYR A 347 -11.26 -1.67 3.61
N ASN A 348 -12.48 -1.66 3.07
CA ASN A 348 -12.78 -2.23 1.76
C ASN A 348 -12.42 -1.21 0.69
N THR A 349 -11.44 -1.54 -0.16
CA THR A 349 -10.93 -0.67 -1.22
C THR A 349 -11.22 -1.19 -2.62
N THR A 350 -12.18 -2.12 -2.75
CA THR A 350 -12.63 -2.63 -4.04
C THR A 350 -13.02 -1.46 -4.97
N GLY A 351 -12.37 -1.36 -6.13
CA GLY A 351 -12.63 -0.31 -7.11
C GLY A 351 -11.98 1.05 -6.82
N ILE A 352 -11.17 1.19 -5.76
CA ILE A 352 -10.45 2.45 -5.45
C ILE A 352 -9.14 2.56 -6.23
N TRP A 353 -8.37 1.47 -6.32
CA TRP A 353 -7.05 1.45 -6.96
C TRP A 353 -7.18 1.04 -8.43
N LEU A 354 -7.31 2.02 -9.33
CA LEU A 354 -7.57 1.74 -10.75
C LEU A 354 -6.42 0.99 -11.44
N ASP A 355 -5.19 1.36 -11.13
CA ASP A 355 -4.00 0.72 -11.70
C ASP A 355 -3.60 -0.57 -10.95
N LYS A 356 -4.27 -0.92 -9.84
CA LYS A 356 -4.05 -2.12 -9.01
C LYS A 356 -5.38 -2.74 -8.53
N PRO A 357 -6.30 -3.11 -9.44
CA PRO A 357 -7.66 -3.51 -9.11
C PRO A 357 -7.76 -4.77 -8.22
N GLU A 358 -6.70 -5.57 -8.17
CA GLU A 358 -6.56 -6.73 -7.29
C GLU A 358 -6.53 -6.37 -5.80
N ILE A 359 -6.15 -5.13 -5.45
CA ILE A 359 -6.07 -4.66 -4.07
C ILE A 359 -7.46 -4.25 -3.57
N THR A 360 -8.17 -5.19 -2.96
CA THR A 360 -9.57 -5.00 -2.54
C THR A 360 -9.74 -4.66 -1.06
N SER A 361 -8.67 -4.75 -0.26
CA SER A 361 -8.72 -4.41 1.17
C SER A 361 -7.35 -4.03 1.73
N VAL A 362 -7.31 -3.00 2.58
CA VAL A 362 -6.07 -2.52 3.21
C VAL A 362 -6.29 -2.15 4.68
N LYS A 363 -5.25 -2.29 5.52
CA LYS A 363 -5.28 -1.80 6.91
C LYS A 363 -5.08 -0.29 7.02
N SER A 364 -4.34 0.30 6.09
CA SER A 364 -4.10 1.74 6.08
C SER A 364 -3.81 2.25 4.67
N PHE A 365 -4.11 3.53 4.45
CA PHE A 365 -3.74 4.30 3.26
C PHE A 365 -3.47 5.76 3.67
N GLU A 366 -2.87 6.54 2.79
CA GLU A 366 -2.57 7.95 3.08
C GLU A 366 -3.19 8.91 2.09
N LEU A 367 -3.52 10.09 2.59
CA LEU A 367 -3.82 11.29 1.82
C LEU A 367 -2.56 12.14 1.80
N ARG A 368 -1.80 12.08 0.71
CA ARG A 368 -0.53 12.78 0.54
C ARG A 368 -0.76 14.13 -0.14
N ASN A 369 -0.10 15.18 0.36
CA ASN A 369 -0.10 16.54 -0.18
C ASN A 369 0.94 16.75 -1.31
N SER A 370 1.29 15.72 -2.07
CA SER A 370 2.43 15.71 -3.00
C SER A 370 3.84 15.89 -2.41
N GLY A 371 4.00 16.01 -1.09
CA GLY A 371 5.32 16.06 -0.45
C GLY A 371 6.14 17.27 -0.85
N THR A 372 7.34 17.07 -1.39
CA THR A 372 8.20 18.17 -1.87
C THR A 372 7.59 18.87 -3.08
N ASP A 373 6.75 18.16 -3.85
CA ASP A 373 6.06 18.68 -5.04
C ASP A 373 4.75 19.42 -4.71
N PHE A 374 4.43 19.65 -3.43
CA PHE A 374 3.22 20.36 -2.98
C PHE A 374 3.05 21.72 -3.66
N GLU A 375 4.14 22.46 -3.83
CA GLU A 375 4.15 23.79 -4.43
C GLU A 375 4.42 23.80 -5.95
N GLY A 376 4.63 22.61 -6.54
CA GLY A 376 5.08 22.42 -7.92
C GLY A 376 3.97 21.90 -8.84
N ALA A 377 4.21 20.73 -9.43
CA ALA A 377 3.31 20.10 -10.40
C ALA A 377 2.20 19.28 -9.72
N HIS A 378 2.41 18.91 -8.45
CA HIS A 378 1.50 18.11 -7.64
C HIS A 378 1.21 16.70 -8.20
N VAL A 379 2.12 16.18 -9.03
CA VAL A 379 1.97 14.88 -9.73
C VAL A 379 3.27 14.09 -9.89
N ARG A 380 4.45 14.63 -9.56
CA ARG A 380 5.76 14.04 -9.92
C ARG A 380 5.98 12.62 -9.38
N ASP A 381 5.71 12.43 -8.08
CA ASP A 381 5.85 11.11 -7.43
C ASP A 381 4.86 10.10 -8.01
N ALA A 382 3.59 10.50 -8.12
CA ALA A 382 2.53 9.66 -8.67
C ALA A 382 2.84 9.25 -10.12
N LEU A 383 3.30 10.18 -10.96
CA LEU A 383 3.70 9.92 -12.34
C LEU A 383 4.83 8.89 -12.40
N ALA A 384 5.91 9.09 -11.64
CA ALA A 384 7.05 8.18 -11.67
C ALA A 384 6.68 6.77 -11.15
N GLN A 385 5.84 6.70 -10.11
CA GLN A 385 5.36 5.44 -9.53
C GLN A 385 4.45 4.68 -10.50
N ARG A 386 3.49 5.35 -11.12
CA ARG A 386 2.59 4.77 -12.13
C ARG A 386 3.36 4.35 -13.39
N LEU A 387 4.30 5.18 -13.84
CA LEU A 387 5.13 4.94 -15.02
C LEU A 387 5.92 3.64 -14.90
N VAL A 388 6.63 3.42 -13.79
CA VAL A 388 7.38 2.17 -13.61
C VAL A 388 6.48 1.02 -13.20
N GLY A 389 5.46 1.26 -12.38
CA GLY A 389 4.58 0.23 -11.85
C GLY A 389 3.74 -0.48 -12.90
N LEU A 390 3.30 0.24 -13.93
CA LEU A 390 2.56 -0.32 -15.06
C LEU A 390 3.47 -1.00 -16.10
N ASN A 391 4.79 -0.78 -16.04
CA ASN A 391 5.71 -1.18 -17.11
C ASN A 391 6.89 -2.06 -16.68
N SER A 392 7.15 -2.22 -15.38
CA SER A 392 8.10 -3.19 -14.85
C SER A 392 7.38 -4.08 -13.83
N PRO A 393 7.26 -5.40 -14.10
CA PRO A 393 6.67 -6.34 -13.14
C PRO A 393 7.58 -6.60 -11.94
N ASN A 394 8.82 -6.10 -11.96
CA ASN A 394 9.81 -6.38 -10.93
C ASN A 394 9.77 -5.36 -9.80
N VAL A 395 9.21 -4.16 -10.02
CA VAL A 395 9.23 -3.06 -9.06
C VAL A 395 8.02 -3.12 -8.14
N ASP A 396 8.25 -3.09 -6.83
CA ASP A 396 7.19 -2.85 -5.85
C ASP A 396 6.91 -1.34 -5.81
N TRP A 397 5.68 -0.91 -6.10
CA TRP A 397 5.30 0.49 -6.28
C TRP A 397 3.97 0.83 -5.59
N GLN A 398 3.76 2.12 -5.29
CA GLN A 398 2.57 2.62 -4.59
C GLN A 398 1.44 2.98 -5.57
N GLY A 399 0.26 2.41 -5.36
CA GLY A 399 -0.99 2.79 -6.02
C GLY A 399 -1.36 4.26 -5.83
N TYR A 400 -2.10 4.80 -6.78
CA TYR A 400 -2.47 6.22 -6.87
C TYR A 400 -3.97 6.38 -7.12
N ARG A 401 -4.59 7.36 -6.45
CA ARG A 401 -5.88 7.93 -6.86
C ARG A 401 -5.95 9.40 -6.47
N LEU A 402 -6.25 10.29 -7.40
CA LEU A 402 -6.52 11.69 -7.05
C LEU A 402 -7.88 11.78 -6.35
N VAL A 403 -7.94 12.48 -5.21
CA VAL A 403 -9.18 12.64 -4.44
C VAL A 403 -9.37 14.06 -3.94
N ILE A 404 -10.62 14.46 -3.73
CA ILE A 404 -10.98 15.69 -3.01
C ILE A 404 -11.17 15.35 -1.54
N CYS A 405 -10.64 16.17 -0.63
CA CYS A 405 -10.84 15.97 0.80
C CYS A 405 -11.76 17.03 1.42
N TYR A 406 -12.66 16.57 2.29
CA TYR A 406 -13.39 17.39 3.26
C TYR A 406 -13.05 16.95 4.68
N ILE A 407 -12.93 17.91 5.60
CA ILE A 407 -12.78 17.65 7.05
C ILE A 407 -13.86 18.44 7.78
N ASN A 408 -14.75 17.76 8.50
CA ASN A 408 -15.91 18.35 9.19
C ASN A 408 -16.75 19.27 8.27
N GLY A 409 -16.91 18.87 7.01
CA GLY A 409 -17.62 19.65 5.98
C GLY A 409 -16.81 20.80 5.36
N GLU A 410 -15.57 21.06 5.79
CA GLU A 410 -14.70 22.06 5.16
C GLU A 410 -13.87 21.46 4.03
N TYR A 411 -13.87 22.11 2.86
CA TYR A 411 -13.03 21.71 1.72
C TYR A 411 -11.53 21.86 2.06
N ARG A 412 -10.76 20.81 1.76
CA ARG A 412 -9.31 20.71 2.04
C ARG A 412 -8.46 20.47 0.78
N GLY A 413 -8.97 20.84 -0.39
CA GLY A 413 -8.24 20.67 -1.64
C GLY A 413 -8.15 19.22 -2.10
N VAL A 414 -7.36 19.04 -3.17
CA VAL A 414 -6.98 17.72 -3.67
C VAL A 414 -5.86 17.08 -2.84
N TYR A 415 -5.86 15.75 -2.78
CA TYR A 415 -4.80 14.91 -2.24
C TYR A 415 -4.53 13.75 -3.19
N ASP A 416 -3.30 13.23 -3.12
CA ASP A 416 -2.99 11.93 -3.68
C ASP A 416 -3.34 10.86 -2.64
N LEU A 417 -4.33 10.03 -2.92
CA LEU A 417 -4.58 8.83 -2.13
C LEU A 417 -3.56 7.76 -2.55
N ARG A 418 -2.75 7.29 -1.59
CA ARG A 418 -1.61 6.39 -1.84
C ARG A 418 -1.66 5.16 -0.94
N GLU A 419 -1.23 4.03 -1.49
CA GLU A 419 -0.81 2.90 -0.66
C GLU A 419 0.34 3.34 0.26
N ARG A 420 0.54 2.62 1.36
CA ARG A 420 1.65 2.90 2.28
C ARG A 420 2.93 2.22 1.80
N THR A 421 4.08 2.60 2.36
CA THR A 421 5.38 1.96 2.17
C THR A 421 5.87 1.34 3.48
N ASN A 422 4.99 0.58 4.11
CA ASN A 422 5.21 -0.12 5.37
C ASN A 422 4.72 -1.58 5.25
N GLU A 423 4.68 -2.31 6.35
CA GLU A 423 4.22 -3.70 6.42
C GLU A 423 2.80 -3.92 5.86
N ASP A 424 1.92 -2.93 5.94
CA ASP A 424 0.56 -3.03 5.38
C ASP A 424 0.56 -3.12 3.85
N TYR A 425 1.58 -2.56 3.19
CA TYR A 425 1.78 -2.71 1.75
C TYR A 425 2.02 -4.16 1.36
N ILE A 426 2.92 -4.83 2.10
CA ILE A 426 3.27 -6.23 1.82
C ILE A 426 2.07 -7.13 2.10
N GLU A 427 1.36 -6.89 3.19
CA GLU A 427 0.13 -7.62 3.49
C GLU A 427 -0.89 -7.52 2.34
N ALA A 428 -1.08 -6.33 1.77
CA ALA A 428 -2.04 -6.10 0.70
C ALA A 428 -1.58 -6.68 -0.66
N ASN A 429 -0.28 -6.63 -0.96
CA ASN A 429 0.27 -6.96 -2.27
C ASN A 429 0.83 -8.39 -2.40
N TYR A 430 1.00 -9.09 -1.27
CA TYR A 430 1.60 -10.42 -1.22
C TYR A 430 0.75 -11.40 -0.40
N ASP A 431 -0.51 -11.55 -0.78
CA ASP A 431 -1.43 -12.59 -0.27
C ASP A 431 -1.55 -12.66 1.27
N GLY A 432 -1.55 -11.50 1.94
CA GLY A 432 -1.68 -11.44 3.38
C GLY A 432 -0.39 -11.66 4.17
N LEU A 433 0.78 -11.61 3.54
CA LEU A 433 2.07 -11.85 4.18
C LEU A 433 2.36 -10.80 5.28
N GLU A 434 2.48 -11.25 6.53
CA GLU A 434 2.81 -10.41 7.70
C GLU A 434 4.20 -10.74 8.30
N ASP A 435 4.72 -11.95 8.07
CA ASP A 435 5.99 -12.46 8.63
C ASP A 435 7.20 -12.00 7.79
N ILE A 436 7.58 -10.74 7.98
CA ILE A 436 8.66 -10.07 7.24
C ILE A 436 9.58 -9.27 8.16
N ASP A 437 10.82 -9.10 7.70
CA ASP A 437 11.67 -7.99 8.12
C ASP A 437 11.47 -6.84 7.13
N MET A 438 11.29 -5.61 7.63
CA MET A 438 11.24 -4.40 6.80
C MET A 438 12.05 -3.28 7.44
N ILE A 439 12.93 -2.67 6.64
CA ILE A 439 13.84 -1.62 7.07
C ILE A 439 13.75 -0.44 6.13
N GLU A 440 13.62 0.75 6.71
CA GLU A 440 13.69 2.03 6.03
C GLU A 440 15.05 2.70 6.29
N ASN A 441 15.60 3.35 5.25
CA ASN A 441 16.84 4.13 5.33
C ASN A 441 18.06 3.35 5.85
N TRP A 442 18.09 2.03 5.68
CA TRP A 442 19.16 1.11 6.14
C TRP A 442 19.28 0.89 7.65
N TRP A 443 18.48 1.54 8.49
CA TRP A 443 18.62 1.44 9.95
C TRP A 443 17.30 1.43 10.72
N GLU A 444 16.23 1.98 10.17
CA GLU A 444 14.95 2.09 10.85
C GLU A 444 14.17 0.79 10.63
N VAL A 445 14.18 -0.10 11.62
CA VAL A 445 13.36 -1.31 11.60
C VAL A 445 11.89 -0.91 11.71
N LYS A 446 11.12 -1.14 10.66
CA LYS A 446 9.66 -0.91 10.63
C LYS A 446 8.92 -2.10 11.25
N THR A 447 9.34 -3.30 10.90
CA THR A 447 8.87 -4.56 11.50
C THR A 447 9.97 -5.63 11.41
N GLY A 448 9.91 -6.63 12.28
CA GLY A 448 10.89 -7.73 12.32
C GLY A 448 12.21 -7.35 13.00
N SER A 449 13.33 -7.78 12.43
CA SER A 449 14.69 -7.52 12.92
C SER A 449 15.60 -6.95 11.83
N GLY A 450 16.63 -6.19 12.24
CA GLY A 450 17.72 -5.72 11.36
C GLY A 450 18.81 -6.77 11.10
N ASP A 451 18.81 -7.92 11.80
CA ASP A 451 19.90 -8.90 11.74
C ASP A 451 20.14 -9.47 10.34
N ALA A 452 19.06 -9.76 9.61
CA ALA A 452 19.16 -10.27 8.24
C ALA A 452 19.74 -9.23 7.27
N LEU A 453 19.43 -7.93 7.49
CA LEU A 453 20.01 -6.84 6.70
C LEU A 453 21.49 -6.65 7.02
N TRP A 454 21.88 -6.83 8.28
CA TRP A 454 23.29 -6.82 8.68
C TRP A 454 24.07 -7.94 7.99
N GLN A 455 23.56 -9.18 7.99
CA GLN A 455 24.19 -10.30 7.30
C GLN A 455 24.32 -10.07 5.79
N PHE A 456 23.29 -9.49 5.17
CA PHE A 456 23.32 -9.10 3.77
C PHE A 456 24.37 -8.02 3.50
N THR A 457 24.47 -7.02 4.38
CA THR A 457 25.50 -5.96 4.32
C THR A 457 26.90 -6.53 4.42
N GLU A 458 27.14 -7.47 5.33
CA GLU A 458 28.43 -8.16 5.44
C GLU A 458 28.77 -9.00 4.19
N LEU A 459 27.77 -9.59 3.53
CA LEU A 459 28.00 -10.36 2.30
C LEU A 459 28.53 -9.48 1.17
N TYR A 460 27.81 -8.42 0.81
CA TYR A 460 28.21 -7.62 -0.35
C TYR A 460 29.47 -6.78 -0.07
N ASN A 461 29.81 -6.49 1.20
CA ASN A 461 31.05 -5.81 1.53
C ASN A 461 32.32 -6.70 1.40
N LYS A 462 32.19 -8.00 1.10
CA LYS A 462 33.33 -8.88 0.80
C LYS A 462 33.97 -8.51 -0.54
N LYS A 463 35.29 -8.64 -0.63
CA LYS A 463 36.05 -8.30 -1.85
C LYS A 463 35.80 -9.26 -3.02
N ASP A 464 35.39 -10.49 -2.73
CA ASP A 464 35.20 -11.60 -3.67
C ASP A 464 33.73 -12.00 -3.84
N VAL A 465 32.79 -11.12 -3.44
CA VAL A 465 31.36 -11.35 -3.70
C VAL A 465 31.11 -11.47 -5.20
N THR A 466 30.22 -12.38 -5.58
CA THR A 466 29.85 -12.66 -6.98
C THR A 466 28.35 -12.43 -7.20
N LEU A 467 27.94 -12.19 -8.45
CA LEU A 467 26.53 -12.01 -8.79
C LEU A 467 25.66 -13.22 -8.38
N PRO A 468 26.06 -14.50 -8.60
CA PRO A 468 25.27 -15.65 -8.14
C PRO A 468 25.03 -15.68 -6.62
N GLN A 469 26.00 -15.25 -5.81
CA GLN A 469 25.82 -15.16 -4.36
C GLN A 469 24.81 -14.07 -3.97
N LEU A 470 24.74 -12.98 -4.73
CA LEU A 470 23.73 -11.93 -4.53
C LEU A 470 22.35 -12.44 -4.97
N GLU A 471 22.26 -13.13 -6.10
CA GLU A 471 21.01 -13.71 -6.60
C GLU A 471 20.37 -14.71 -5.62
N GLU A 472 21.15 -15.35 -4.75
CA GLU A 472 20.63 -16.23 -3.69
C GLU A 472 19.93 -15.46 -2.55
N VAL A 473 20.29 -14.20 -2.31
CA VAL A 473 19.83 -13.44 -1.13
C VAL A 473 18.99 -12.20 -1.46
N MET A 474 19.04 -11.71 -2.69
CA MET A 474 18.28 -10.55 -3.15
C MET A 474 17.66 -10.78 -4.52
N ASP A 475 16.53 -10.11 -4.74
CA ASP A 475 15.93 -10.01 -6.05
C ASP A 475 16.70 -8.96 -6.87
N VAL A 476 17.58 -9.45 -7.74
CA VAL A 476 18.46 -8.63 -8.58
C VAL A 476 17.67 -7.83 -9.61
N ASP A 477 16.57 -8.38 -10.13
CA ASP A 477 15.75 -7.71 -11.14
C ASP A 477 14.97 -6.54 -10.53
N ASN A 478 14.35 -6.76 -9.36
CA ASN A 478 13.71 -5.70 -8.58
C ASN A 478 14.70 -4.57 -8.26
N PHE A 479 15.90 -4.89 -7.78
CA PHE A 479 16.91 -3.90 -7.45
C PHE A 479 17.40 -3.11 -8.69
N LEU A 480 17.67 -3.80 -9.80
CA LEU A 480 18.19 -3.15 -11.01
C LEU A 480 17.15 -2.27 -11.69
N ASP A 481 15.88 -2.69 -11.73
CA ASP A 481 14.80 -1.89 -12.30
C ASP A 481 14.56 -0.63 -11.46
N MET A 482 14.57 -0.78 -10.12
CA MET A 482 14.57 0.32 -9.16
C MET A 482 15.74 1.28 -9.37
N PHE A 483 16.95 0.75 -9.54
CA PHE A 483 18.13 1.59 -9.76
C PHE A 483 18.07 2.31 -11.12
N ALA A 484 17.54 1.66 -12.16
CA ALA A 484 17.36 2.26 -13.48
C ALA A 484 16.38 3.43 -13.44
N ILE A 485 15.20 3.29 -12.79
CA ILE A 485 14.23 4.39 -12.70
C ILE A 485 14.76 5.55 -11.85
N GLN A 486 15.43 5.28 -10.72
CA GLN A 486 16.06 6.33 -9.91
C GLN A 486 17.17 7.05 -10.67
N THR A 487 17.92 6.33 -11.51
CA THR A 487 18.92 6.91 -12.41
C THR A 487 18.28 7.77 -13.48
N PHE A 488 17.18 7.31 -14.10
CA PHE A 488 16.44 8.13 -15.05
C PHE A 488 15.92 9.41 -14.39
N ALA A 489 15.34 9.29 -13.21
CA ALA A 489 14.82 10.42 -12.45
C ALA A 489 15.89 11.40 -11.98
N GLY A 490 17.13 10.93 -11.80
CA GLY A 490 18.20 11.73 -11.20
C GLY A 490 17.90 12.09 -9.74
N ASN A 491 17.27 11.17 -9.01
CA ASN A 491 16.76 11.44 -7.66
C ASN A 491 17.89 11.53 -6.62
N THR A 492 18.28 12.76 -6.30
CA THR A 492 19.35 13.07 -5.36
C THR A 492 19.05 12.76 -3.89
N ASP A 493 17.81 12.35 -3.54
CA ASP A 493 17.47 11.88 -2.19
C ASP A 493 17.69 10.36 -2.02
N TYR A 494 17.94 9.62 -3.10
CA TYR A 494 18.22 8.18 -3.09
C TYR A 494 19.72 7.93 -3.38
N PRO A 495 20.38 6.90 -2.80
CA PRO A 495 19.85 5.80 -1.99
C PRO A 495 20.23 5.81 -0.51
N ASN A 496 20.95 6.83 -0.04
CA ASN A 496 21.26 6.93 1.39
C ASN A 496 20.02 7.30 2.23
N ASN A 497 18.98 7.82 1.58
CA ASN A 497 17.65 8.09 2.11
C ASN A 497 16.59 7.54 1.13
N ASN A 498 15.32 7.53 1.54
CA ASN A 498 14.17 7.06 0.75
C ASN A 498 14.29 5.63 0.19
N ILE A 499 14.94 4.76 0.94
CA ILE A 499 15.02 3.33 0.63
C ILE A 499 14.17 2.52 1.61
N VAL A 500 13.34 1.63 1.08
CA VAL A 500 12.57 0.65 1.85
C VAL A 500 12.89 -0.71 1.29
N CYS A 501 13.43 -1.58 2.13
CA CYS A 501 13.73 -2.96 1.78
C CYS A 501 12.99 -3.91 2.71
N TRP A 502 12.61 -5.07 2.20
CA TRP A 502 11.86 -6.07 2.94
C TRP A 502 12.26 -7.48 2.53
N LYS A 503 12.05 -8.44 3.43
CA LYS A 503 12.35 -9.85 3.21
C LYS A 503 11.40 -10.74 4.03
N PRO A 504 10.76 -11.75 3.44
CA PRO A 504 10.03 -12.77 4.19
C PRO A 504 10.94 -13.60 5.11
N TRP A 505 10.40 -14.05 6.25
CA TRP A 505 11.11 -14.94 7.18
C TRP A 505 11.29 -16.36 6.66
N ALA A 506 10.51 -16.78 5.65
CA ALA A 506 10.63 -18.10 5.06
C ALA A 506 12.06 -18.36 4.53
N GLU A 507 12.54 -19.59 4.73
CA GLU A 507 13.86 -20.02 4.28
C GLU A 507 14.00 -19.87 2.75
N GLY A 508 15.17 -19.41 2.29
CA GLY A 508 15.42 -19.16 0.86
C GLY A 508 14.79 -17.88 0.29
N SER A 509 14.04 -17.10 1.10
CA SER A 509 13.45 -15.84 0.63
C SER A 509 14.51 -14.77 0.40
N LYS A 510 14.24 -13.85 -0.53
CA LYS A 510 15.18 -12.81 -0.96
C LYS A 510 14.76 -11.42 -0.49
N TRP A 511 15.73 -10.52 -0.36
CA TRP A 511 15.49 -9.08 -0.19
C TRP A 511 14.87 -8.47 -1.45
N ARG A 512 13.86 -7.63 -1.25
CA ARG A 512 13.21 -6.79 -2.27
C ARG A 512 13.11 -5.35 -1.78
N TRP A 513 12.86 -4.41 -2.70
CA TRP A 513 12.77 -2.98 -2.45
C TRP A 513 11.45 -2.42 -2.97
N VAL A 514 10.87 -1.50 -2.19
CA VAL A 514 9.67 -0.74 -2.56
C VAL A 514 10.07 0.67 -2.99
N LEU A 515 9.57 1.11 -4.14
CA LEU A 515 9.74 2.47 -4.64
C LEU A 515 9.06 3.45 -3.69
N LYS A 516 9.85 4.41 -3.20
CA LYS A 516 9.41 5.42 -2.25
C LYS A 516 9.93 6.78 -2.66
N ASP A 517 9.04 7.77 -2.56
CA ASP A 517 9.37 9.19 -2.46
C ASP A 517 10.34 9.67 -3.56
N ILE A 518 9.82 9.65 -4.80
CA ILE A 518 10.52 10.03 -6.02
C ILE A 518 10.00 11.40 -6.54
N ASP A 519 9.48 12.25 -5.65
CA ASP A 519 8.96 13.58 -5.98
C ASP A 519 10.02 14.57 -6.48
N ARG A 520 11.32 14.25 -6.33
CA ARG A 520 12.43 14.97 -6.98
C ARG A 520 12.55 14.69 -8.48
N PHE A 521 11.76 13.78 -9.04
CA PHE A 521 11.67 13.56 -10.48
C PHE A 521 11.32 14.84 -11.22
N ALA A 522 12.20 15.30 -12.11
CA ALA A 522 11.99 16.53 -12.89
C ALA A 522 11.63 17.77 -12.04
N ILE A 523 12.25 17.93 -10.85
CA ILE A 523 12.08 19.12 -10.02
C ILE A 523 12.91 20.30 -10.53
N THR A 524 12.42 21.53 -10.37
CA THR A 524 12.99 22.72 -11.02
C THR A 524 14.30 23.25 -10.41
N TRP A 525 14.71 22.78 -9.22
CA TRP A 525 15.94 23.23 -8.56
C TRP A 525 17.21 22.66 -9.21
N GLU A 526 18.38 23.18 -8.84
CA GLU A 526 19.68 22.81 -9.44
C GLU A 526 19.96 21.29 -9.37
N GLN A 527 19.54 20.65 -8.27
CA GLN A 527 19.71 19.21 -8.05
C GLN A 527 18.74 18.34 -8.87
N GLY A 528 17.72 18.94 -9.49
CA GLY A 528 16.72 18.28 -10.32
C GLY A 528 16.90 18.50 -11.81
N GLN A 529 17.99 19.12 -12.26
CA GLN A 529 18.21 19.42 -13.68
C GLN A 529 18.38 18.16 -14.52
N HIS A 530 17.86 18.18 -15.75
CA HIS A 530 17.89 17.05 -16.69
C HIS A 530 19.31 16.52 -16.98
N ALA A 531 20.32 17.39 -16.86
CA ALA A 531 21.73 17.07 -17.09
C ALA A 531 22.49 16.65 -15.82
N HIS A 532 21.79 16.43 -14.69
CA HIS A 532 22.43 15.97 -13.46
C HIS A 532 23.04 14.58 -13.65
N ASP A 533 24.34 14.45 -13.39
CA ASP A 533 25.10 13.22 -13.60
C ASP A 533 24.95 12.25 -12.42
N TYR A 534 23.81 11.55 -12.42
CA TYR A 534 23.45 10.66 -11.33
C TYR A 534 24.41 9.48 -11.15
N LEU A 535 24.96 8.94 -12.25
CA LEU A 535 25.93 7.84 -12.19
C LEU A 535 27.20 8.27 -11.44
N LYS A 536 27.70 9.48 -11.72
CA LYS A 536 28.81 10.06 -10.97
C LYS A 536 28.43 10.34 -9.52
N PHE A 537 27.24 10.87 -9.27
CA PHE A 537 26.76 11.14 -7.91
C PHE A 537 26.78 9.87 -7.04
N ILE A 538 26.25 8.75 -7.54
CA ILE A 538 26.31 7.45 -6.85
C ILE A 538 27.75 6.98 -6.64
N ALA A 539 28.60 7.08 -7.66
CA ALA A 539 30.00 6.66 -7.57
C ALA A 539 30.80 7.49 -6.55
N ASP A 540 30.54 8.79 -6.47
CA ASP A 540 31.15 9.66 -5.46
C ASP A 540 30.65 9.28 -4.06
N MET A 541 29.36 9.00 -3.87
CA MET A 541 28.83 8.58 -2.56
C MET A 541 29.36 7.20 -2.11
N ALA A 542 29.54 6.26 -3.04
CA ALA A 542 30.10 4.94 -2.74
C ALA A 542 31.62 4.95 -2.46
N SER A 543 32.30 6.07 -2.74
CA SER A 543 33.74 6.23 -2.55
C SER A 543 34.07 6.67 -1.13
N PRO A 544 34.85 5.89 -0.35
CA PRO A 544 35.26 6.28 1.00
C PRO A 544 36.20 7.51 1.04
N ASN A 545 36.69 7.97 -0.12
CA ASN A 545 37.48 9.19 -0.23
C ASN A 545 36.61 10.46 -0.37
N SER A 546 35.32 10.30 -0.65
CA SER A 546 34.42 11.38 -1.05
C SER A 546 33.19 11.51 -0.13
N SER A 547 32.93 10.51 0.70
CA SER A 547 31.82 10.46 1.65
C SER A 547 32.27 9.92 3.01
N ASP A 548 31.46 10.17 4.05
CA ASP A 548 31.68 9.56 5.35
C ASP A 548 31.45 8.03 5.32
N GLU A 549 32.01 7.32 6.30
CA GLU A 549 31.96 5.85 6.37
C GLU A 549 30.53 5.29 6.31
N TRP A 550 29.57 5.99 6.93
CA TRP A 550 28.18 5.57 6.94
C TRP A 550 27.56 5.65 5.55
N THR A 551 27.69 6.79 4.88
CA THR A 551 27.21 6.98 3.51
C THR A 551 27.90 6.01 2.53
N ALA A 552 29.22 5.87 2.60
CA ALA A 552 29.97 4.96 1.74
C ALA A 552 29.49 3.51 1.87
N ARG A 553 29.24 3.05 3.10
CA ARG A 553 28.75 1.71 3.39
C ARG A 553 27.36 1.46 2.82
N ASN A 554 26.43 2.39 3.01
CA ASN A 554 25.02 2.21 2.60
C ASN A 554 24.84 2.25 1.07
N VAL A 555 25.67 3.02 0.36
CA VAL A 555 25.62 3.13 -1.11
C VAL A 555 26.50 2.07 -1.79
N ARG A 556 27.28 1.29 -1.03
CA ARG A 556 28.25 0.33 -1.56
C ARG A 556 27.62 -0.72 -2.49
N LEU A 557 26.41 -1.18 -2.21
CA LEU A 557 25.69 -2.15 -3.05
C LEU A 557 25.59 -1.68 -4.51
N PHE A 558 25.24 -0.41 -4.73
CA PHE A 558 25.17 0.19 -6.06
C PHE A 558 26.54 0.23 -6.76
N GLY A 559 27.59 0.57 -6.00
CA GLY A 559 28.97 0.57 -6.50
C GLY A 559 29.40 -0.82 -6.98
N ILE A 560 29.10 -1.87 -6.23
CA ILE A 560 29.45 -3.26 -6.57
C ILE A 560 28.79 -3.68 -7.88
N PHE A 561 27.52 -3.34 -8.08
CA PHE A 561 26.82 -3.63 -9.34
C PHE A 561 27.44 -2.92 -10.55
N MET A 562 28.07 -1.75 -10.36
CA MET A 562 28.81 -1.07 -11.43
C MET A 562 30.22 -1.65 -11.64
N GLU A 563 30.82 -2.24 -10.60
CA GLU A 563 32.15 -2.88 -10.65
C GLU A 563 32.08 -4.26 -11.33
N MET A 564 31.05 -5.07 -11.02
CA MET A 564 30.82 -6.40 -11.59
C MET A 564 30.46 -6.33 -13.09
N PRO A 565 31.21 -6.99 -13.99
CA PRO A 565 30.96 -6.93 -15.44
C PRO A 565 29.55 -7.39 -15.85
N GLU A 566 29.06 -8.48 -15.29
CA GLU A 566 27.76 -9.08 -15.59
C GLU A 566 26.61 -8.18 -15.09
N ALA A 567 26.67 -7.76 -13.82
CA ALA A 567 25.66 -6.90 -13.22
C ALA A 567 25.60 -5.51 -13.87
N LYS A 568 26.76 -4.92 -14.22
CA LYS A 568 26.83 -3.67 -14.97
C LYS A 568 26.22 -3.82 -16.36
N THR A 569 26.44 -4.94 -17.03
CA THR A 569 25.85 -5.23 -18.34
C THR A 569 24.33 -5.25 -18.23
N LEU A 570 23.80 -5.94 -17.23
CA LEU A 570 22.37 -6.00 -16.93
C LEU A 570 21.75 -4.61 -16.66
N PHE A 571 22.43 -3.75 -15.90
CA PHE A 571 21.98 -2.38 -15.63
C PHE A 571 21.96 -1.50 -16.90
N ILE A 572 23.06 -1.51 -17.68
CA ILE A 572 23.18 -0.71 -18.90
C ILE A 572 22.08 -1.08 -19.89
N ASP A 573 21.80 -2.37 -20.05
CA ASP A 573 20.73 -2.84 -20.94
C ASP A 573 19.36 -2.39 -20.46
N ARG A 574 19.02 -2.60 -19.17
CA ARG A 574 17.75 -2.14 -18.60
C ARG A 574 17.51 -0.66 -18.83
N LEU A 575 18.48 0.19 -18.48
CA LEU A 575 18.32 1.63 -18.61
C LEU A 575 18.18 2.08 -20.08
N ALA A 576 18.98 1.53 -20.99
CA ALA A 576 18.85 1.83 -22.42
C ALA A 576 17.50 1.35 -22.98
N ILE A 577 17.06 0.16 -22.57
CA ILE A 577 15.82 -0.45 -23.04
C ILE A 577 14.61 0.33 -22.52
N PHE A 578 14.56 0.66 -21.24
CA PHE A 578 13.49 1.48 -20.67
C PHE A 578 13.39 2.84 -21.37
N MET A 579 14.51 3.51 -21.65
CA MET A 579 14.55 4.78 -22.41
C MET A 579 14.06 4.67 -23.86
N GLY A 580 14.11 3.49 -24.47
CA GLY A 580 13.52 3.22 -25.77
C GLY A 580 12.14 2.57 -25.73
N ASP A 581 11.60 2.32 -24.54
CA ASP A 581 10.32 1.65 -24.32
C ASP A 581 9.38 2.61 -23.56
N PHE A 582 9.05 2.34 -22.30
CA PHE A 582 8.10 3.18 -21.53
C PHE A 582 8.66 4.53 -21.05
N LEU A 583 9.99 4.73 -20.98
CA LEU A 583 10.58 6.05 -20.66
C LEU A 583 10.74 6.93 -21.91
N GLN A 584 10.03 6.63 -22.99
CA GLN A 584 9.94 7.50 -24.16
C GLN A 584 9.15 8.76 -23.83
N PRO A 585 9.58 9.95 -24.32
CA PRO A 585 8.89 11.20 -24.01
C PRO A 585 7.43 11.20 -24.44
N SER A 586 7.08 10.59 -25.58
CA SER A 586 5.68 10.52 -26.02
C SER A 586 4.79 9.72 -25.07
N TYR A 587 5.32 8.67 -24.45
CA TYR A 587 4.57 7.85 -23.50
C TYR A 587 4.42 8.57 -22.15
N ILE A 588 5.52 9.16 -21.66
CA ILE A 588 5.50 9.98 -20.44
C ILE A 588 4.57 11.19 -20.63
N ASP A 589 4.65 11.87 -21.78
CA ASP A 589 3.81 13.02 -22.12
C ASP A 589 2.32 12.62 -22.07
N ALA A 590 1.94 11.49 -22.67
CA ALA A 590 0.55 11.02 -22.65
C ALA A 590 0.03 10.73 -21.23
N MET A 591 0.84 10.08 -20.39
CA MET A 591 0.47 9.80 -18.99
C MET A 591 0.39 11.08 -18.15
N LEU A 592 1.34 12.01 -18.32
CA LEU A 592 1.34 13.29 -17.64
C LEU A 592 0.13 14.14 -18.05
N ASP A 593 -0.19 14.19 -19.34
CA ASP A 593 -1.34 14.93 -19.87
C ASP A 593 -2.67 14.39 -19.30
N GLU A 594 -2.80 13.06 -19.20
CA GLU A 594 -3.96 12.40 -18.56
C GLU A 594 -4.10 12.83 -17.09
N MET A 595 -3.02 12.72 -16.31
CA MET A 595 -3.04 13.09 -14.88
C MET A 595 -3.27 14.59 -14.67
N ALA A 596 -2.66 15.43 -15.50
CA ALA A 596 -2.86 16.87 -15.45
C ALA A 596 -4.29 17.27 -15.82
N ALA A 597 -4.91 16.59 -16.79
CA ALA A 597 -6.30 16.81 -17.17
C ALA A 597 -7.28 16.38 -16.07
N GLU A 598 -7.00 15.29 -15.34
CA GLU A 598 -7.79 14.86 -14.17
C GLU A 598 -7.68 15.89 -13.02
N LEU A 599 -6.49 16.47 -12.81
CA LEU A 599 -6.21 17.45 -11.75
C LEU A 599 -6.73 18.87 -12.03
N GLU A 600 -6.62 19.34 -13.29
CA GLU A 600 -6.83 20.73 -13.67
C GLU A 600 -8.17 21.35 -13.19
N PRO A 601 -9.33 20.67 -13.27
CA PRO A 601 -10.62 21.23 -12.87
C PRO A 601 -10.66 21.66 -11.40
N GLU A 602 -9.93 20.94 -10.55
CA GLU A 602 -9.91 21.15 -9.10
C GLU A 602 -8.76 22.05 -8.64
N TYR A 603 -7.64 22.04 -9.37
CA TYR A 603 -6.38 22.61 -8.92
C TYR A 603 -6.43 24.12 -8.71
N ARG A 604 -7.24 24.83 -9.50
CA ARG A 604 -7.43 26.28 -9.33
C ARG A 604 -7.94 26.63 -7.94
N ASP A 605 -8.90 25.86 -7.41
CA ASP A 605 -9.47 26.11 -6.09
C ASP A 605 -8.60 25.53 -4.97
N HIS A 606 -7.83 24.47 -5.23
CA HIS A 606 -6.73 24.08 -4.35
C HIS A 606 -5.72 25.23 -4.19
N CYS A 607 -5.30 25.88 -5.28
CA CYS A 607 -4.38 27.00 -5.24
C CYS A 607 -4.92 28.18 -4.44
N LYS A 608 -6.21 28.53 -4.60
CA LYS A 608 -6.83 29.60 -3.82
C LYS A 608 -6.86 29.28 -2.31
N LEU A 609 -7.03 28.01 -1.96
CA LEU A 609 -7.10 27.57 -0.57
C LEU A 609 -5.74 27.69 0.13
N TYR A 610 -4.66 27.21 -0.51
CA TYR A 610 -3.35 27.12 0.12
C TYR A 610 -2.37 28.24 -0.24
N PHE A 611 -2.60 28.93 -1.35
CA PHE A 611 -1.79 30.06 -1.83
C PHE A 611 -2.66 31.29 -2.15
N PRO A 612 -3.49 31.78 -1.20
CA PRO A 612 -4.51 32.81 -1.46
C PRO A 612 -3.93 34.15 -1.94
N TYR A 613 -2.66 34.42 -1.71
CA TYR A 613 -1.97 35.65 -2.11
C TYR A 613 -1.11 35.49 -3.37
N GLU A 614 -1.09 34.29 -3.97
CA GLU A 614 -0.23 33.95 -5.09
C GLU A 614 -1.07 33.56 -6.31
N GLY A 615 -1.85 34.51 -6.84
CA GLY A 615 -2.77 34.29 -7.96
C GLY A 615 -2.11 33.77 -9.25
N TRP A 616 -0.78 33.84 -9.36
CA TRP A 616 0.03 33.28 -10.45
C TRP A 616 0.25 31.76 -10.33
N ARG A 617 0.00 31.13 -9.18
CA ARG A 617 0.32 29.71 -8.92
C ARG A 617 -0.31 28.75 -9.91
N TYR A 618 -1.56 28.98 -10.29
CA TYR A 618 -2.23 28.13 -11.27
C TYR A 618 -1.59 28.22 -12.67
N ASP A 619 -1.21 29.43 -13.11
CA ASP A 619 -0.49 29.59 -14.38
C ASP A 619 0.96 29.06 -14.28
N GLY A 620 1.58 29.20 -13.11
CA GLY A 620 2.88 28.60 -12.77
C GLY A 620 2.86 27.07 -12.85
N TRP A 621 1.80 26.43 -12.35
CA TRP A 621 1.60 24.99 -12.47
C TRP A 621 1.56 24.51 -13.92
N LYS A 622 0.91 25.24 -14.83
CA LYS A 622 0.98 24.91 -16.27
C LYS A 622 2.39 24.96 -16.82
N ASN A 623 3.22 25.88 -16.32
CA ASN A 623 4.64 25.94 -16.68
C ASN A 623 5.42 24.76 -16.08
N GLU A 624 5.07 24.27 -14.90
CA GLU A 624 5.65 23.06 -14.29
C GLU A 624 5.34 21.81 -15.14
N ILE A 625 4.10 21.64 -15.61
CA ILE A 625 3.72 20.54 -16.53
C ILE A 625 4.56 20.61 -17.81
N ASN A 626 4.61 21.79 -18.46
CA ASN A 626 5.45 22.01 -19.64
C ASN A 626 6.94 21.76 -19.39
N PHE A 627 7.43 22.12 -18.21
CA PHE A 627 8.81 21.85 -17.80
C PHE A 627 9.08 20.35 -17.74
N ILE A 628 8.18 19.53 -17.17
CA ILE A 628 8.35 18.07 -17.09
C ILE A 628 8.43 17.46 -18.50
N HIS A 629 7.57 17.88 -19.44
CA HIS A 629 7.63 17.43 -20.83
C HIS A 629 9.00 17.70 -21.49
N ASP A 630 9.49 18.95 -21.38
CA ASP A 630 10.79 19.34 -21.93
C ASP A 630 11.96 18.64 -21.21
N TRP A 631 11.84 18.51 -19.88
CA TRP A 631 12.83 17.84 -19.04
C TRP A 631 13.02 16.39 -19.46
N CYS A 632 11.95 15.63 -19.69
CA CYS A 632 12.02 14.21 -20.07
C CYS A 632 12.72 14.01 -21.42
N LYS A 633 12.43 14.89 -22.39
CA LYS A 633 13.08 14.90 -23.72
C LYS A 633 14.58 15.13 -23.60
N LYS A 634 14.98 16.12 -22.81
CA LYS A 634 16.39 16.45 -22.58
C LYS A 634 17.10 15.40 -21.74
N ARG A 635 16.44 14.84 -20.72
CA ARG A 635 16.98 13.81 -19.84
C ARG A 635 17.35 12.55 -20.61
N ARG A 636 16.44 12.07 -21.46
CA ARG A 636 16.69 10.90 -22.33
C ARG A 636 17.93 11.11 -23.20
N THR A 637 18.00 12.27 -23.86
CA THR A 637 19.12 12.61 -24.75
C THR A 637 20.44 12.66 -23.97
N PHE A 638 20.43 13.31 -22.81
CA PHE A 638 21.60 13.38 -21.92
C PHE A 638 22.04 11.99 -21.46
N LEU A 639 21.12 11.13 -21.03
CA LEU A 639 21.47 9.84 -20.44
C LEU A 639 22.09 8.86 -21.44
N TYR A 640 21.62 8.82 -22.70
CA TYR A 640 22.28 7.98 -23.71
C TYR A 640 23.74 8.39 -23.95
N ASP A 641 24.03 9.71 -24.04
CA ASP A 641 25.42 10.19 -24.17
C ASP A 641 26.21 10.04 -22.87
N ARG A 642 25.55 10.19 -21.71
CA ARG A 642 26.21 10.04 -20.42
C ARG A 642 26.61 8.60 -20.17
N MET A 643 25.75 7.63 -20.45
CA MET A 643 26.08 6.20 -20.40
C MET A 643 27.25 5.87 -21.32
N ARG A 644 27.25 6.41 -22.55
CA ARG A 644 28.38 6.27 -23.48
C ARG A 644 29.69 6.74 -22.86
N THR A 645 29.72 7.96 -22.34
CA THR A 645 30.94 8.56 -21.79
C THR A 645 31.38 7.91 -20.48
N TYR A 646 30.45 7.59 -19.59
CA TYR A 646 30.72 7.02 -18.27
C TYR A 646 31.20 5.56 -18.36
N PHE A 647 30.48 4.72 -19.12
CA PHE A 647 30.81 3.30 -19.27
C PHE A 647 31.76 3.01 -20.45
N LYS A 648 32.19 4.04 -21.19
CA LYS A 648 33.07 3.95 -22.36
C LYS A 648 32.49 3.07 -23.48
N LEU A 649 31.18 3.19 -23.71
CA LEU A 649 30.47 2.48 -24.77
C LEU A 649 30.74 3.11 -26.14
N SER A 650 30.38 2.40 -27.20
CA SER A 650 30.36 2.95 -28.56
C SER A 650 29.33 4.09 -28.70
N GLN A 651 29.36 4.81 -29.84
CA GLN A 651 28.33 5.81 -30.12
C GLN A 651 26.94 5.13 -30.20
N ALA A 652 25.99 5.67 -29.45
CA ALA A 652 24.61 5.22 -29.49
C ALA A 652 24.03 5.42 -30.90
N TYR A 653 23.25 4.45 -31.39
CA TYR A 653 22.59 4.48 -32.68
C TYR A 653 21.08 4.31 -32.50
N GLU A 654 20.30 4.92 -33.38
CA GLU A 654 18.83 4.76 -33.41
C GLU A 654 18.46 3.32 -33.76
N LEU A 655 17.57 2.74 -32.95
CA LEU A 655 17.09 1.38 -33.09
C LEU A 655 15.57 1.37 -32.93
N THR A 656 14.91 0.75 -33.91
CA THR A 656 13.49 0.45 -33.85
C THR A 656 13.27 -1.05 -33.87
N ILE A 657 12.45 -1.56 -32.94
CA ILE A 657 12.00 -2.96 -32.94
C ILE A 657 10.48 -2.94 -32.93
N ASP A 658 9.89 -3.46 -33.99
CA ASP A 658 8.46 -3.72 -34.09
C ASP A 658 8.22 -5.19 -33.81
N GLY A 659 7.50 -5.46 -32.72
CA GLY A 659 7.26 -6.82 -32.26
C GLY A 659 6.07 -7.52 -32.92
N GLY A 660 5.39 -6.86 -33.86
CA GLY A 660 4.19 -7.41 -34.48
C GLY A 660 3.00 -7.54 -33.52
N GLY A 661 3.04 -6.83 -32.39
CA GLY A 661 1.99 -6.83 -31.37
C GLY A 661 2.09 -7.96 -30.32
N GLU A 662 3.15 -8.76 -30.31
CA GLU A 662 3.30 -9.90 -29.38
C GLU A 662 4.30 -9.61 -28.25
N PRO A 663 4.13 -10.24 -27.07
CA PRO A 663 5.07 -10.10 -25.95
C PRO A 663 6.48 -10.56 -26.30
N MET A 664 7.48 -9.75 -25.92
CA MET A 664 8.88 -10.07 -26.19
C MET A 664 9.83 -9.45 -25.18
N THR A 665 11.04 -10.00 -25.15
CA THR A 665 12.13 -9.47 -24.33
C THR A 665 13.28 -9.00 -25.20
N PHE A 666 13.88 -7.88 -24.84
CA PHE A 666 15.17 -7.40 -25.34
C PHE A 666 16.21 -7.60 -24.22
N ASN A 667 17.21 -8.45 -24.44
CA ASN A 667 18.26 -8.81 -23.47
C ASN A 667 17.68 -9.25 -22.11
N GLY A 668 16.56 -9.98 -22.14
CA GLY A 668 15.84 -10.44 -20.95
C GLY A 668 14.92 -9.40 -20.30
N VAL A 669 14.91 -8.16 -20.79
CA VAL A 669 13.99 -7.10 -20.34
C VAL A 669 12.71 -7.15 -21.17
N ALA A 670 11.56 -7.31 -20.54
CA ALA A 670 10.27 -7.28 -21.24
C ALA A 670 10.01 -5.89 -21.84
N LEU A 671 9.57 -5.85 -23.10
CA LEU A 671 9.09 -4.63 -23.74
C LEU A 671 7.59 -4.47 -23.45
N THR A 672 7.16 -3.28 -23.08
CA THR A 672 5.75 -3.00 -22.78
C THR A 672 5.07 -2.16 -23.83
N GLN A 673 5.84 -1.46 -24.68
CA GLN A 673 5.28 -0.70 -25.79
C GLN A 673 5.17 -1.57 -27.04
N PRO A 674 4.17 -1.30 -27.91
CA PRO A 674 4.02 -2.03 -29.18
C PRO A 674 5.27 -1.98 -30.07
N GLN A 675 6.06 -0.92 -29.92
CA GLN A 675 7.30 -0.73 -30.64
C GLN A 675 8.36 -0.14 -29.70
N PHE A 676 9.52 -0.79 -29.63
CA PHE A 676 10.72 -0.17 -29.08
C PHE A 676 11.24 0.89 -30.06
N ASN A 677 11.44 2.10 -29.58
CA ASN A 677 11.92 3.23 -30.35
C ASN A 677 12.90 4.06 -29.50
N GLY A 678 14.16 3.66 -29.55
CA GLY A 678 15.22 4.25 -28.72
C GLY A 678 16.58 4.19 -29.37
N GLN A 679 17.61 4.25 -28.53
CA GLN A 679 18.99 4.13 -28.96
C GLN A 679 19.67 2.95 -28.29
N TYR A 680 20.67 2.39 -28.95
CA TYR A 680 21.46 1.28 -28.43
C TYR A 680 22.93 1.37 -28.87
N TYR A 681 23.79 0.45 -28.42
CA TYR A 681 25.25 0.54 -28.55
C TYR A 681 25.82 -0.64 -29.36
N ASN A 682 26.70 -0.38 -30.34
CA ASN A 682 27.18 -1.42 -31.28
C ASN A 682 28.15 -2.43 -30.63
N ASP A 683 28.74 -2.09 -29.49
CA ASP A 683 29.61 -2.95 -28.71
C ASP A 683 28.83 -3.84 -27.72
N ARG A 684 27.50 -3.87 -27.84
CA ARG A 684 26.61 -4.68 -27.00
C ARG A 684 25.83 -5.67 -27.84
N ALA A 685 25.72 -6.89 -27.34
CA ALA A 685 24.90 -7.91 -27.97
C ALA A 685 23.42 -7.52 -27.86
N MET A 686 22.68 -7.69 -28.94
CA MET A 686 21.23 -7.54 -28.94
C MET A 686 20.59 -8.90 -29.11
N THR A 687 19.82 -9.30 -28.12
CA THR A 687 19.16 -10.59 -27.97
C THR A 687 17.67 -10.36 -27.87
N LEU A 688 16.90 -10.70 -28.91
CA LEU A 688 15.44 -10.64 -28.84
C LEU A 688 14.89 -12.04 -28.62
N SER A 689 13.95 -12.21 -27.70
CA SER A 689 13.32 -13.50 -27.44
C SER A 689 11.81 -13.40 -27.40
N THR A 690 11.14 -14.41 -27.93
CA THR A 690 9.69 -14.62 -27.83
C THR A 690 9.41 -16.06 -27.36
N SER A 691 8.24 -16.29 -26.79
CA SER A 691 7.89 -17.56 -26.11
C SER A 691 6.49 -18.08 -26.45
N ASP A 692 5.87 -17.56 -27.50
CA ASP A 692 4.48 -17.86 -27.88
C ASP A 692 4.31 -19.19 -28.64
N GLY A 693 5.42 -19.91 -28.90
CA GLY A 693 5.43 -21.17 -29.64
C GLY A 693 5.16 -21.05 -31.13
N ARG A 694 5.05 -19.83 -31.67
CA ARG A 694 4.83 -19.58 -33.10
C ARG A 694 6.16 -19.58 -33.85
N ASN A 695 6.08 -19.69 -35.18
CA ASN A 695 7.24 -19.43 -36.02
C ASN A 695 7.31 -17.93 -36.28
N TRP A 696 8.52 -17.42 -36.43
CA TRP A 696 8.78 -15.99 -36.55
C TRP A 696 9.70 -15.70 -37.71
N LYS A 697 9.39 -14.60 -38.40
CA LYS A 697 10.26 -13.99 -39.40
C LYS A 697 10.73 -12.64 -38.86
N ALA A 698 12.04 -12.49 -38.75
CA ALA A 698 12.69 -11.24 -38.44
C ALA A 698 13.21 -10.59 -39.71
N THR A 699 12.70 -9.42 -40.05
CA THR A 699 13.26 -8.56 -41.08
C THR A 699 14.19 -7.55 -40.41
N VAL A 700 15.49 -7.70 -40.64
CA VAL A 700 16.53 -6.87 -40.02
C VAL A 700 17.06 -5.90 -41.07
N THR A 701 16.92 -4.60 -40.83
CA THR A 701 17.57 -3.56 -41.61
C THR A 701 18.86 -3.13 -40.91
N GLU A 702 19.99 -3.27 -41.60
CA GLU A 702 21.31 -2.90 -41.12
C GLU A 702 21.63 -1.41 -41.37
N LYS A 703 22.78 -0.97 -40.85
CA LYS A 703 23.27 0.41 -41.01
C LYS A 703 23.40 0.89 -42.45
N ASP A 704 23.73 0.01 -43.39
CA ASP A 704 23.86 0.35 -44.82
C ASP A 704 22.53 0.29 -45.59
N GLY A 705 21.42 0.05 -44.88
CA GLY A 705 20.09 -0.08 -45.45
C GLY A 705 19.80 -1.46 -46.05
N LYS A 706 20.76 -2.39 -46.04
CA LYS A 706 20.49 -3.77 -46.47
C LYS A 706 19.53 -4.43 -45.50
N THR A 707 18.65 -5.24 -46.06
CA THR A 707 17.76 -6.09 -45.30
C THR A 707 18.23 -7.53 -45.36
N ARG A 708 18.19 -8.21 -44.22
CA ARG A 708 18.30 -9.66 -44.14
C ARG A 708 17.09 -10.22 -43.41
N ILE A 709 16.78 -11.48 -43.71
CA ILE A 709 15.65 -12.19 -43.12
C ILE A 709 16.21 -13.35 -42.32
N GLU A 710 15.81 -13.44 -41.06
CA GLU A 710 16.11 -14.57 -40.18
C GLU A 710 14.79 -15.21 -39.76
N TYR A 711 14.74 -16.54 -39.77
CA TYR A 711 13.57 -17.29 -39.36
C TYR A 711 13.88 -18.12 -38.12
N ALA A 712 12.94 -18.13 -37.19
CA ALA A 712 13.01 -18.95 -35.99
C ALA A 712 11.69 -19.67 -35.75
N GLY A 713 11.73 -20.80 -35.05
CA GLY A 713 10.55 -21.59 -34.72
C GLY A 713 10.76 -22.43 -33.48
N GLY A 714 9.66 -22.83 -32.83
CA GLY A 714 9.66 -23.60 -31.58
C GLY A 714 9.10 -22.82 -30.38
N SER A 715 9.04 -23.46 -29.21
CA SER A 715 8.47 -22.89 -27.97
C SER A 715 9.23 -21.68 -27.44
N THR A 716 10.53 -21.56 -27.75
CA THR A 716 11.36 -20.44 -27.36
C THR A 716 12.47 -20.28 -28.39
N HIS A 717 12.73 -19.05 -28.80
CA HIS A 717 13.87 -18.76 -29.68
C HIS A 717 14.42 -17.37 -29.40
N THR A 718 15.65 -17.19 -29.84
CA THR A 718 16.46 -16.02 -29.57
C THR A 718 17.11 -15.56 -30.87
N PHE A 719 16.97 -14.28 -31.17
CA PHE A 719 17.62 -13.64 -32.30
C PHE A 719 18.79 -12.77 -31.85
N ASN A 720 19.88 -12.75 -32.62
CA ASN A 720 21.06 -11.94 -32.33
C ASN A 720 21.37 -10.94 -33.46
N PHE A 721 21.32 -9.65 -33.16
CA PHE A 721 21.37 -8.61 -34.20
C PHE A 721 22.32 -7.44 -33.88
N SER A 722 23.61 -7.72 -33.70
CA SER A 722 24.65 -6.74 -33.32
C SER A 722 24.70 -5.45 -34.17
N ASP A 723 24.26 -5.47 -35.43
CA ASP A 723 24.34 -4.31 -36.37
C ASP A 723 22.97 -3.78 -36.85
N ALA A 724 21.87 -4.20 -36.23
CA ALA A 724 20.53 -3.78 -36.66
C ALA A 724 20.26 -2.29 -36.40
N ARG A 725 19.41 -1.70 -37.23
CA ARG A 725 18.81 -0.37 -37.07
C ARG A 725 17.29 -0.42 -37.02
N LYS A 726 16.72 -1.37 -37.75
CA LYS A 726 15.32 -1.73 -37.65
C LYS A 726 15.18 -3.24 -37.59
N VAL A 727 14.34 -3.72 -36.69
CA VAL A 727 13.91 -5.12 -36.66
C VAL A 727 12.39 -5.12 -36.72
N ALA A 728 11.82 -5.85 -37.67
CA ALA A 728 10.39 -6.10 -37.71
C ALA A 728 10.17 -7.60 -37.56
N LEU A 729 9.46 -7.99 -36.51
CA LEU A 729 9.10 -9.36 -36.21
C LEU A 729 7.65 -9.59 -36.65
N GLU A 730 7.43 -10.66 -37.42
CA GLU A 730 6.09 -11.10 -37.79
C GLU A 730 5.94 -12.60 -37.50
N SER A 731 4.84 -12.96 -36.84
CA SER A 731 4.45 -14.35 -36.65
C SER A 731 4.11 -14.94 -38.01
N VAL A 732 4.75 -16.06 -38.35
CA VAL A 732 4.53 -16.80 -39.58
C VAL A 732 4.00 -18.20 -39.27
N PRO A 733 3.16 -18.77 -40.14
CA PRO A 733 2.55 -20.07 -39.90
C PRO A 733 3.56 -21.21 -39.90
N TYR A 734 4.70 -21.06 -40.59
CA TYR A 734 5.79 -22.03 -40.63
C TYR A 734 7.15 -21.35 -40.84
N ASN A 735 8.24 -22.05 -40.54
CA ASN A 735 9.61 -21.58 -40.76
C ASN A 735 10.15 -22.08 -42.13
N PRO A 736 10.37 -21.21 -43.14
CA PRO A 736 10.98 -21.57 -44.42
C PRO A 736 12.35 -22.23 -44.37
N ALA A 737 13.19 -21.94 -43.37
CA ALA A 737 14.47 -22.63 -43.19
C ALA A 737 14.29 -24.11 -42.79
N SER A 738 13.11 -24.48 -42.29
CA SER A 738 12.74 -25.87 -41.99
C SER A 738 12.07 -26.60 -43.17
N ILE A 739 11.92 -25.94 -44.33
CA ILE A 739 11.23 -26.48 -45.51
C ILE A 739 11.86 -27.77 -46.04
N ASP A 740 13.14 -28.01 -45.72
CA ASP A 740 13.86 -29.24 -46.11
C ASP A 740 13.60 -30.42 -45.16
N ASN A 741 12.95 -30.19 -44.02
CA ASN A 741 12.62 -31.19 -43.01
C ASN A 741 11.12 -31.52 -42.93
N VAL A 742 10.28 -30.95 -43.80
CA VAL A 742 8.85 -31.31 -43.85
C VAL A 742 8.71 -32.68 -44.50
N ALA A 743 8.54 -33.72 -43.67
CA ALA A 743 8.31 -35.09 -44.12
C ALA A 743 6.94 -35.24 -44.83
N GLU A 744 6.93 -36.08 -45.87
CA GLU A 744 5.81 -36.32 -46.77
C GLU A 744 4.58 -36.93 -46.07
N SER A 745 3.44 -36.25 -46.26
CA SER A 745 2.06 -36.77 -46.35
C SER A 745 1.48 -37.62 -45.23
N CYS A 746 0.19 -37.38 -44.96
CA CYS A 746 -0.70 -38.33 -44.30
C CYS A 746 -1.28 -39.29 -45.36
N ASP A 747 -1.38 -40.60 -45.08
CA ASP A 747 -1.95 -41.59 -46.02
C ASP A 747 -3.41 -41.27 -46.45
N GLU A 748 -4.11 -40.43 -45.68
CA GLU A 748 -5.52 -40.05 -45.94
C GLU A 748 -5.68 -38.82 -46.84
N VAL A 749 -4.62 -38.04 -47.07
CA VAL A 749 -4.67 -36.79 -47.84
C VAL A 749 -3.51 -36.73 -48.82
N THR A 750 -3.85 -36.73 -50.10
CA THR A 750 -2.90 -36.60 -51.21
C THR A 750 -2.78 -35.14 -51.62
N VAL A 751 -1.54 -34.63 -51.59
CA VAL A 751 -1.22 -33.27 -52.06
C VAL A 751 -0.19 -33.40 -53.18
N THR A 752 -0.56 -33.03 -54.39
CA THR A 752 0.29 -33.15 -55.60
C THR A 752 0.33 -31.82 -56.34
N ALA A 753 1.42 -31.55 -57.06
CA ALA A 753 1.51 -30.42 -57.98
C ALA A 753 1.70 -30.90 -59.43
N GLU A 754 0.92 -30.35 -60.35
CA GLU A 754 1.06 -30.53 -61.80
C GLU A 754 1.18 -29.15 -62.45
N GLY A 755 2.36 -28.82 -62.98
CA GLY A 755 2.65 -27.48 -63.47
C GLY A 755 2.56 -26.46 -62.34
N LEU A 756 1.67 -25.47 -62.51
CA LEU A 756 1.35 -24.46 -61.49
C LEU A 756 0.16 -24.84 -60.61
N THR A 757 -0.51 -25.96 -60.87
CA THR A 757 -1.73 -26.37 -60.18
C THR A 757 -1.40 -27.31 -59.02
N ILE A 758 -1.79 -26.94 -57.81
CA ILE A 758 -1.74 -27.81 -56.62
C ILE A 758 -3.10 -28.48 -56.47
N LYS A 759 -3.10 -29.81 -56.35
CA LYS A 759 -4.28 -30.63 -56.11
C LYS A 759 -4.24 -31.23 -54.72
N ILE A 760 -5.34 -31.06 -53.97
CA ILE A 760 -5.58 -31.65 -52.65
C ILE A 760 -6.78 -32.59 -52.75
N ALA A 761 -6.59 -33.86 -52.39
CA ALA A 761 -7.62 -34.89 -52.42
C ALA A 761 -7.57 -35.74 -51.14
N GLY A 762 -8.73 -36.02 -50.52
CA GLY A 762 -8.84 -36.74 -49.25
C GLY A 762 -10.12 -36.33 -48.51
N ALA A 763 -11.06 -37.28 -48.35
CA ALA A 763 -12.44 -37.02 -47.92
C ALA A 763 -12.57 -36.43 -46.49
N ALA A 764 -11.45 -36.33 -45.77
CA ALA A 764 -11.33 -35.86 -44.40
C ALA A 764 -10.75 -34.43 -44.29
N VAL A 765 -10.42 -33.75 -45.40
CA VAL A 765 -9.90 -32.39 -45.39
C VAL A 765 -11.03 -31.38 -45.28
N THR A 766 -10.94 -30.46 -44.33
CA THR A 766 -11.95 -29.40 -44.14
C THR A 766 -11.43 -28.00 -44.44
N ASP A 767 -10.12 -27.79 -44.27
CA ASP A 767 -9.49 -26.48 -44.35
C ASP A 767 -8.06 -26.64 -44.88
N VAL A 768 -7.68 -25.85 -45.89
CA VAL A 768 -6.38 -25.89 -46.57
C VAL A 768 -5.85 -24.47 -46.77
N ASP A 769 -4.68 -24.21 -46.19
CA ASP A 769 -3.89 -23.02 -46.44
C ASP A 769 -2.64 -23.39 -47.24
N ILE A 770 -2.40 -22.69 -48.35
CA ILE A 770 -1.22 -22.86 -49.19
C ILE A 770 -0.34 -21.65 -49.01
N TYR A 771 0.91 -21.87 -48.61
CA TYR A 771 1.89 -20.82 -48.40
C TYR A 771 3.05 -20.91 -49.40
N SER A 772 3.47 -19.78 -49.98
CA SER A 772 4.69 -19.67 -50.79
C SER A 772 5.92 -19.82 -49.92
N ALA A 773 7.03 -20.33 -50.47
CA ALA A 773 8.27 -20.63 -49.74
C ALA A 773 8.75 -19.57 -48.73
N ASP A 774 8.47 -18.28 -48.94
CA ASP A 774 8.83 -17.17 -48.05
C ASP A 774 7.88 -16.95 -46.85
N GLY A 775 6.84 -17.77 -46.68
CA GLY A 775 5.90 -17.75 -45.55
C GLY A 775 4.55 -17.11 -45.83
N ARG A 776 4.31 -16.57 -47.05
CA ARG A 776 3.08 -15.82 -47.37
C ARG A 776 1.95 -16.74 -47.79
N LEU A 777 0.73 -16.46 -47.34
CA LEU A 777 -0.46 -17.17 -47.80
C LEU A 777 -0.69 -16.89 -49.29
N ALA A 778 -0.54 -17.93 -50.11
CA ALA A 778 -0.72 -17.89 -51.56
C ALA A 778 -2.17 -18.22 -51.96
N ALA A 779 -2.84 -19.11 -51.20
CA ALA A 779 -4.24 -19.44 -51.39
C ALA A 779 -4.84 -20.11 -50.15
N HIS A 780 -6.17 -20.06 -50.06
CA HIS A 780 -6.96 -20.80 -49.08
C HIS A 780 -8.12 -21.48 -49.81
N ILE A 781 -8.40 -22.75 -49.48
CA ILE A 781 -9.59 -23.46 -49.95
C ILE A 781 -10.22 -24.27 -48.81
N SER A 782 -11.55 -24.37 -48.83
CA SER A 782 -12.29 -25.22 -47.88
C SER A 782 -12.47 -26.62 -48.48
N GLY A 783 -11.78 -27.60 -47.92
CA GLY A 783 -11.85 -29.00 -48.32
C GLY A 783 -10.96 -29.39 -49.50
N GLU A 784 -11.35 -30.46 -50.21
CA GLU A 784 -10.64 -30.92 -51.40
C GLU A 784 -10.75 -29.91 -52.55
N GLY A 785 -9.74 -29.86 -53.42
CA GLY A 785 -9.79 -29.00 -54.58
C GLY A 785 -8.47 -28.85 -55.31
N THR A 786 -8.47 -27.97 -56.30
CA THR A 786 -7.30 -27.57 -57.08
C THR A 786 -7.10 -26.07 -56.98
N VAL A 787 -5.86 -25.64 -56.83
CA VAL A 787 -5.48 -24.24 -56.78
C VAL A 787 -4.39 -23.98 -57.80
N ASP A 788 -4.63 -23.04 -58.72
CA ASP A 788 -3.63 -22.57 -59.66
C ASP A 788 -2.76 -21.48 -59.02
N MET A 789 -1.45 -21.70 -59.02
CA MET A 789 -0.48 -20.77 -58.47
C MET A 789 -0.01 -19.76 -59.50
N ALA A 790 0.17 -18.51 -59.05
CA ALA A 790 0.58 -17.42 -59.93
C ALA A 790 2.01 -17.56 -60.46
N THR A 791 2.86 -18.33 -59.78
CA THR A 791 4.29 -18.50 -60.10
C THR A 791 4.75 -19.92 -59.83
N GLY A 792 5.76 -20.38 -60.56
CA GLY A 792 6.48 -21.62 -60.22
C GLY A 792 7.29 -21.43 -58.94
N GLY A 793 7.38 -22.48 -58.11
CA GLY A 793 8.02 -22.40 -56.81
C GLY A 793 7.73 -23.58 -55.89
N VAL A 794 8.29 -23.55 -54.69
CA VAL A 794 7.97 -24.50 -53.62
C VAL A 794 6.85 -23.90 -52.75
N TYR A 795 5.84 -24.72 -52.45
CA TYR A 795 4.70 -24.35 -51.61
C TYR A 795 4.52 -25.34 -50.47
N ILE A 796 4.08 -24.83 -49.31
CA ILE A 796 3.65 -25.64 -48.17
C ILE A 796 2.13 -25.61 -48.11
N VAL A 797 1.54 -26.80 -48.14
CA VAL A 797 0.10 -27.00 -48.03
C VAL A 797 -0.19 -27.48 -46.61
N ARG A 798 -0.76 -26.59 -45.79
CA ARG A 798 -1.27 -26.91 -44.45
C ARG A 798 -2.73 -27.34 -44.59
N TYR A 799 -3.11 -28.46 -43.98
CA TYR A 799 -4.50 -28.94 -44.03
C TYR A 799 -4.93 -29.56 -42.70
N VAL A 800 -6.21 -29.44 -42.38
CA VAL A 800 -6.83 -30.05 -41.19
C VAL A 800 -7.57 -31.31 -41.58
N THR A 801 -7.29 -32.41 -40.88
CA THR A 801 -7.95 -33.72 -41.05
C THR A 801 -9.18 -33.85 -40.14
N SER A 802 -10.02 -34.86 -40.38
CA SER A 802 -11.28 -35.13 -39.64
C SER A 802 -11.11 -35.29 -38.12
N GLY A 803 -9.89 -35.55 -37.64
CA GLY A 803 -9.53 -35.58 -36.21
C GLY A 803 -9.12 -34.22 -35.61
N GLY A 804 -9.21 -33.12 -36.36
CA GLY A 804 -8.80 -31.78 -35.90
C GLY A 804 -7.27 -31.55 -35.89
N VAL A 805 -6.49 -32.48 -36.43
CA VAL A 805 -5.02 -32.39 -36.45
C VAL A 805 -4.57 -31.68 -37.73
N ALA A 806 -3.83 -30.58 -37.56
CA ALA A 806 -3.17 -29.87 -38.66
C ALA A 806 -1.93 -30.64 -39.14
N ARG A 807 -1.83 -30.85 -40.46
CA ARG A 807 -0.73 -31.52 -41.17
C ARG A 807 -0.18 -30.60 -42.24
N HIS A 808 1.02 -30.92 -42.75
CA HIS A 808 1.72 -30.13 -43.77
C HIS A 808 2.25 -31.06 -44.86
N SER A 809 2.15 -30.64 -46.12
CA SER A 809 2.80 -31.27 -47.27
C SER A 809 3.60 -30.25 -48.06
N LYS A 810 4.80 -30.64 -48.52
CA LYS A 810 5.63 -29.84 -49.42
C LYS A 810 5.34 -30.23 -50.87
N VAL A 811 5.08 -29.26 -51.73
CA VAL A 811 4.94 -29.47 -53.18
C VAL A 811 5.80 -28.49 -53.97
N SER A 812 6.27 -28.92 -55.14
CA SER A 812 7.01 -28.08 -56.07
C SER A 812 6.19 -27.90 -57.34
N CYS A 813 5.72 -26.68 -57.56
CA CYS A 813 5.09 -26.25 -58.80
C CYS A 813 6.19 -25.83 -59.78
N ARG A 814 6.21 -26.40 -60.99
CA ARG A 814 7.26 -26.16 -61.99
C ARG A 814 6.69 -25.67 -63.31
#